data_AF-A0A812VQI6-F1
#
_entry.id   AF-A0A812VQI6-F1
#
_cell.length_a   1.000
_cell.length_b   1.000
_cell.length_c   1.000
_cell.angle_alpha   90.00
_cell.angle_beta   90.00
_cell.angle_gamma   90.00
#
_symmetry.space_group_name_H-M   'P 1'
#
loop_
_entity.id
_entity.type
_entity.pdbx_description
1 polymer ?
#
loop_
_entity_poly.entity_id
_entity_poly.type
_entity_poly.pdbx_seq_one_letter_code
_entity_poly.pdbx_strand_id
1 'polypeptide(L)'
;MSSSNAQRRRKNWILIVAVLVIMIMGTLSGQPDRLPTPYFDVARPMVIAHQGGNLLRPGNTLLAFDHAMALGVDVLEMDVHLSADDQLVVIHDATVERTTNGRGAVNDMNLAELQLLDAGYNWPFSDTEYPYRAQGVFIPSFKQVLDRYPAQRLVVELKEDNPRLAQALCDALTASGRESLTLVASFHKAAMNHFRDVCPATATSASSDEVRWFVIASKLYLGNLFHAPALALQVPKERDGMPLLSKDFLDKADAVNLHVDYWTLNSVSDLRSAIAAGAHGIITDRPDLMRIATIRDVGITPGKGIFEQPIIIAAITFFISPIFASIVLSRLLLLLPSPEAVDWSTTRAALWQRVKGHGAFVAHGQLDTISLDELLHIDDQRAQLVRNTEQFLAGLPANNALLWGARGTGKSSLVHALLNSFAGAGLRLVELHKDNLGDLSQVVADVAGQPYRYIIFCDDLSFDADDASYKSLKSALEGSIFTTTDNVLIYATSNRRHLVPEYMSDNLQTRVGDAELHESEVVEEKISLSDRFGLWLSFYPFRQDAYLQVVSLWVSRLAQRHGIELDADAEELRAEALRWALARGVRNGRTAQYFARHWVGKHKVKRLVLITIALLLSPLATADVVLLKSGDKMSGTVDSVAGGNVLLITEYAGAVAIAIDAIAEVTTEGSFDVFVGESSVNGQFAVVDGAQVLVADGQSQPVALSDVTRAGQNNLGIVNFAREWKSRADLAAQVANGNTDTQNYSVLAESSLKQDNVEYLLTLLISNEEAEGITTKEQLDLDLLYKRFVSEKWYASGNFEYFEDPIKDVDRRVTLGAGMGYQFWDNSFGALSSELGVSYVNEDIGGETSNNPALRWGLDYKKYFFDKRMEAFHRQSVLFIPDSDRGEVIASSTGVRYALNTRIDATARVDVNHETKPASGNSKTDVIYNVGVGVKF
;
A
#
# COMPACT_ATOMS: atom_id res chain seq x y z
N MET A 1 14.92 -32.28 35.26
CA MET A 1 14.00 -31.26 34.73
C MET A 1 14.18 -30.97 33.22
N SER A 2 14.90 -31.78 32.43
CA SER A 2 15.09 -31.53 30.97
C SER A 2 14.28 -32.44 30.04
N SER A 3 13.54 -33.44 30.55
CA SER A 3 12.82 -34.41 29.70
C SER A 3 11.38 -34.01 29.32
N SER A 4 10.75 -33.05 30.02
CA SER A 4 9.33 -32.69 29.78
C SER A 4 9.12 -31.72 28.60
N ASN A 5 10.11 -30.90 28.25
CA ASN A 5 9.99 -29.92 27.16
C ASN A 5 10.13 -30.54 25.76
N ALA A 6 10.92 -31.62 25.62
CA ALA A 6 11.05 -32.34 24.35
C ALA A 6 9.76 -33.11 23.99
N GLN A 7 9.06 -33.63 25.00
CA GLN A 7 7.79 -34.36 24.83
C GLN A 7 6.63 -33.42 24.47
N ARG A 8 6.64 -32.18 24.98
CA ARG A 8 5.65 -31.13 24.66
C ARG A 8 5.84 -30.58 23.23
N ARG A 9 7.09 -30.43 22.76
CA ARG A 9 7.40 -30.06 21.37
C ARG A 9 7.00 -31.14 20.35
N ARG A 10 7.20 -32.43 20.66
CA ARG A 10 6.75 -33.54 19.80
C ARG A 10 5.22 -33.63 19.68
N LYS A 11 4.47 -33.36 20.76
CA LYS A 11 2.99 -33.35 20.73
C LYS A 11 2.42 -32.24 19.85
N ASN A 12 3.04 -31.07 19.84
CA ASN A 12 2.63 -29.94 18.99
C ASN A 12 2.95 -30.20 17.51
N TRP A 13 4.08 -30.85 17.20
CA TRP A 13 4.40 -31.28 15.83
C TRP A 13 3.45 -32.34 15.30
N ILE A 14 3.04 -33.32 16.11
CA ILE A 14 2.06 -34.33 15.72
C ILE A 14 0.68 -33.70 15.45
N LEU A 15 0.29 -32.68 16.21
CA LEU A 15 -0.95 -31.95 16.00
C LEU A 15 -0.92 -31.14 14.68
N ILE A 16 0.21 -30.49 14.39
CA ILE A 16 0.41 -29.72 13.14
C ILE A 16 0.41 -30.65 11.92
N VAL A 17 1.09 -31.79 12.01
CA VAL A 17 1.11 -32.80 10.94
C VAL A 17 -0.26 -33.45 10.76
N ALA A 18 -1.01 -33.71 11.83
CA ALA A 18 -2.39 -34.21 11.73
C ALA A 18 -3.33 -33.21 11.05
N VAL A 19 -3.19 -31.91 11.33
CA VAL A 19 -3.96 -30.84 10.65
C VAL A 19 -3.59 -30.75 9.16
N LEU A 20 -2.29 -30.87 8.83
CA LEU A 20 -1.82 -30.91 7.44
C LEU A 20 -2.32 -32.14 6.67
N VAL A 21 -2.35 -33.32 7.31
CA VAL A 21 -2.87 -34.56 6.70
C VAL A 21 -4.38 -34.49 6.48
N ILE A 22 -5.13 -33.86 7.40
CA ILE A 22 -6.58 -33.62 7.24
C ILE A 22 -6.84 -32.61 6.11
N MET A 23 -6.01 -31.56 5.97
CA MET A 23 -6.09 -30.64 4.82
C MET A 23 -5.81 -31.34 3.48
N ILE A 24 -4.85 -32.27 3.44
CA ILE A 24 -4.48 -33.02 2.23
C ILE A 24 -5.52 -34.09 1.88
N MET A 25 -6.22 -34.67 2.86
CA MET A 25 -7.31 -35.62 2.59
C MET A 25 -8.61 -34.93 2.12
N GLY A 26 -8.80 -33.63 2.41
CA GLY A 26 -9.95 -32.83 1.97
C GLY A 26 -9.96 -32.42 0.49
N THR A 27 -8.90 -32.74 -0.27
CA THR A 27 -8.78 -32.43 -1.71
C THR A 27 -9.07 -33.62 -2.63
N LEU A 28 -9.53 -34.74 -2.07
CA LEU A 28 -9.85 -35.98 -2.80
C LEU A 28 -11.32 -36.38 -2.59
N SER A 29 -12.26 -35.48 -2.88
CA SER A 29 -13.68 -35.82 -3.02
C SER A 29 -14.13 -35.45 -4.43
N GLY A 30 -14.55 -36.46 -5.21
CA GLY A 30 -15.11 -36.25 -6.55
C GLY A 30 -16.33 -35.33 -6.51
N GLN A 31 -16.65 -34.70 -7.64
CA GLN A 31 -17.88 -33.92 -7.78
C GLN A 31 -19.08 -34.77 -7.37
N PRO A 32 -19.88 -34.34 -6.39
CA PRO A 32 -21.03 -35.09 -5.96
C PRO A 32 -22.20 -34.91 -6.94
N ASP A 33 -23.10 -35.91 -7.01
CA ASP A 33 -24.29 -35.89 -7.87
C ASP A 33 -25.23 -34.71 -7.51
N ARG A 34 -25.96 -34.18 -8.51
CA ARG A 34 -26.94 -33.09 -8.32
C ARG A 34 -28.01 -33.46 -7.28
N LEU A 35 -28.50 -32.43 -6.57
CA LEU A 35 -29.51 -32.54 -5.51
C LEU A 35 -30.74 -33.36 -5.97
N PRO A 36 -31.15 -34.41 -5.23
CA PRO A 36 -32.08 -35.43 -5.72
C PRO A 36 -33.58 -35.03 -5.72
N THR A 37 -33.94 -33.76 -5.58
CA THR A 37 -35.35 -33.32 -5.41
C THR A 37 -35.88 -32.56 -6.64
N PRO A 38 -37.14 -32.81 -7.08
CA PRO A 38 -37.79 -32.09 -8.19
C PRO A 38 -37.84 -30.57 -8.05
N TYR A 39 -37.82 -30.05 -6.81
CA TYR A 39 -37.73 -28.63 -6.54
C TYR A 39 -36.51 -27.99 -7.22
N PHE A 40 -35.33 -28.62 -7.13
CA PHE A 40 -34.07 -28.08 -7.68
C PHE A 40 -33.82 -28.40 -9.16
N ASP A 41 -34.76 -29.07 -9.85
CA ASP A 41 -34.61 -29.47 -11.26
C ASP A 41 -34.90 -28.30 -12.23
N VAL A 42 -34.08 -27.25 -12.13
CA VAL A 42 -34.11 -26.07 -13.01
C VAL A 42 -32.68 -25.70 -13.40
N ALA A 43 -32.38 -25.71 -14.70
CA ALA A 43 -31.02 -25.50 -15.22
C ALA A 43 -30.58 -24.01 -15.30
N ARG A 44 -31.41 -23.09 -14.82
CA ARG A 44 -31.20 -21.64 -14.84
C ARG A 44 -31.54 -21.06 -13.46
N PRO A 45 -31.08 -19.84 -13.13
CA PRO A 45 -31.50 -19.18 -11.90
C PRO A 45 -33.03 -19.16 -11.79
N MET A 46 -33.57 -19.70 -10.70
CA MET A 46 -35.01 -19.69 -10.42
C MET A 46 -35.46 -18.28 -10.04
N VAL A 47 -36.57 -17.83 -10.64
CA VAL A 47 -37.26 -16.60 -10.24
C VAL A 47 -38.24 -16.94 -9.13
N ILE A 48 -37.91 -16.49 -7.91
CA ILE A 48 -38.69 -16.74 -6.71
C ILE A 48 -39.43 -15.45 -6.33
N ALA A 49 -40.76 -15.46 -6.44
CA ALA A 49 -41.59 -14.27 -6.20
C ALA A 49 -41.81 -14.08 -4.69
N HIS A 50 -41.07 -13.16 -4.08
CA HIS A 50 -41.13 -12.85 -2.64
C HIS A 50 -42.52 -12.33 -2.27
N GLN A 51 -43.23 -13.07 -1.42
CA GLN A 51 -44.64 -12.87 -1.07
C GLN A 51 -45.55 -12.71 -2.31
N GLY A 52 -45.20 -13.32 -3.45
CA GLY A 52 -45.91 -13.14 -4.73
C GLY A 52 -45.59 -11.85 -5.49
N GLY A 53 -44.50 -11.16 -5.16
CA GLY A 53 -44.11 -9.88 -5.76
C GLY A 53 -44.69 -8.70 -5.00
N ASN A 54 -44.31 -8.54 -3.73
CA ASN A 54 -44.91 -7.58 -2.79
C ASN A 54 -44.80 -6.10 -3.22
N LEU A 55 -43.91 -5.75 -4.15
CA LEU A 55 -43.81 -4.40 -4.72
C LEU A 55 -44.71 -4.19 -5.96
N LEU A 56 -45.40 -5.23 -6.42
CA LEU A 56 -46.32 -5.17 -7.56
C LEU A 56 -47.78 -5.30 -7.13
N ARG A 57 -48.07 -6.11 -6.10
CA ARG A 57 -49.41 -6.39 -5.58
C ARG A 57 -49.34 -6.64 -4.06
N PRO A 58 -50.47 -6.56 -3.32
CA PRO A 58 -50.51 -6.91 -1.90
C PRO A 58 -49.95 -8.31 -1.65
N GLY A 59 -48.75 -8.38 -1.06
CA GLY A 59 -48.02 -9.63 -0.88
C GLY A 59 -48.76 -10.63 0.01
N ASN A 60 -48.42 -11.92 -0.12
CA ASN A 60 -49.04 -13.03 0.61
C ASN A 60 -50.56 -13.18 0.36
N THR A 61 -51.05 -12.68 -0.78
CA THR A 61 -52.45 -12.83 -1.20
C THR A 61 -52.57 -13.65 -2.49
N LEU A 62 -53.72 -14.28 -2.73
CA LEU A 62 -53.97 -14.97 -4.00
C LEU A 62 -53.85 -14.02 -5.20
N LEU A 63 -54.17 -12.73 -5.03
CA LEU A 63 -54.03 -11.70 -6.06
C LEU A 63 -52.56 -11.51 -6.48
N ALA A 64 -51.63 -11.43 -5.51
CA ALA A 64 -50.21 -11.33 -5.82
C ALA A 64 -49.68 -12.60 -6.48
N PHE A 65 -50.06 -13.77 -5.96
CA PHE A 65 -49.66 -15.04 -6.54
C PHE A 65 -50.19 -15.24 -7.98
N ASP A 66 -51.45 -14.89 -8.27
CA ASP A 66 -52.01 -14.96 -9.62
C ASP A 66 -51.24 -14.05 -10.58
N HIS A 67 -50.84 -12.86 -10.12
CA HIS A 67 -50.02 -11.94 -10.90
C HIS A 67 -48.60 -12.48 -11.14
N ALA A 68 -47.95 -13.03 -10.11
CA ALA A 68 -46.63 -13.66 -10.25
C ALA A 68 -46.67 -14.83 -11.24
N MET A 69 -47.71 -15.66 -11.19
CA MET A 69 -47.94 -16.74 -12.15
C MET A 69 -48.10 -16.21 -13.58
N ALA A 70 -48.82 -15.11 -13.77
CA ALA A 70 -48.96 -14.47 -15.09
C ALA A 70 -47.62 -13.92 -15.64
N LEU A 71 -46.66 -13.60 -14.76
CA LEU A 71 -45.30 -13.21 -15.14
C LEU A 71 -44.39 -14.41 -15.48
N GLY A 72 -44.81 -15.63 -15.19
CA GLY A 72 -44.06 -16.85 -15.48
C GLY A 72 -42.94 -17.14 -14.49
N VAL A 73 -43.13 -16.84 -13.20
CA VAL A 73 -42.15 -17.14 -12.14
C VAL A 73 -42.02 -18.65 -11.89
N ASP A 74 -40.84 -19.07 -11.44
CA ASP A 74 -40.56 -20.49 -11.21
C ASP A 74 -41.07 -20.99 -9.85
N VAL A 75 -41.11 -20.08 -8.87
CA VAL A 75 -41.42 -20.40 -7.47
C VAL A 75 -42.25 -19.27 -6.85
N LEU A 76 -43.27 -19.63 -6.08
CA LEU A 76 -43.99 -18.70 -5.20
C LEU A 76 -43.42 -18.80 -3.80
N GLU A 77 -42.99 -17.67 -3.24
CA GLU A 77 -42.52 -17.59 -1.86
C GLU A 77 -43.61 -16.97 -0.98
N MET A 78 -43.73 -17.51 0.24
CA MET A 78 -44.75 -17.09 1.19
C MET A 78 -44.37 -17.40 2.63
N ASP A 79 -45.01 -16.68 3.53
CA ASP A 79 -44.81 -16.77 4.97
C ASP A 79 -46.04 -17.41 5.63
N VAL A 80 -45.85 -18.30 6.61
CA VAL A 80 -46.96 -18.95 7.32
C VAL A 80 -46.93 -18.74 8.83
N HIS A 81 -48.11 -18.48 9.38
CA HIS A 81 -48.44 -18.43 10.81
C HIS A 81 -49.59 -19.40 11.14
N LEU A 82 -49.81 -19.65 12.44
CA LEU A 82 -51.01 -20.35 12.91
C LEU A 82 -52.08 -19.35 13.38
N SER A 83 -53.32 -19.54 12.96
CA SER A 83 -54.47 -18.89 13.57
C SER A 83 -54.81 -19.48 14.94
N ALA A 84 -55.72 -18.85 15.68
CA ALA A 84 -56.20 -19.33 16.99
C ALA A 84 -56.88 -20.71 16.93
N ASP A 85 -57.40 -21.10 15.75
CA ASP A 85 -57.99 -22.42 15.45
C ASP A 85 -57.03 -23.36 14.70
N ASP A 86 -55.72 -23.15 14.88
CA ASP A 86 -54.62 -23.97 14.36
C ASP A 86 -54.63 -24.14 12.83
N GLN A 87 -55.16 -23.17 12.08
CA GLN A 87 -55.10 -23.15 10.61
C GLN A 87 -53.85 -22.40 10.13
N LEU A 88 -53.19 -22.92 9.09
CA LEU A 88 -52.08 -22.23 8.44
C LEU A 88 -52.59 -21.05 7.62
N VAL A 89 -52.16 -19.86 8.00
CA VAL A 89 -52.50 -18.59 7.31
C VAL A 89 -51.28 -17.97 6.70
N VAL A 90 -51.46 -17.37 5.52
CA VAL A 90 -50.37 -16.84 4.70
C VAL A 90 -50.25 -15.33 4.94
N ILE A 91 -49.29 -14.94 5.78
CA ILE A 91 -49.04 -13.57 6.19
C ILE A 91 -47.61 -13.47 6.73
N HIS A 92 -46.94 -12.34 6.53
CA HIS A 92 -45.54 -12.17 6.96
C HIS A 92 -45.37 -11.81 8.44
N ASP A 93 -46.24 -10.93 8.94
CA ASP A 93 -46.10 -10.38 10.28
C ASP A 93 -46.92 -11.22 11.28
N ALA A 94 -46.44 -11.29 12.53
CA ALA A 94 -47.19 -11.90 13.63
C ALA A 94 -48.48 -11.13 13.99
N THR A 95 -48.68 -9.95 13.41
CA THR A 95 -49.81 -9.05 13.67
C THR A 95 -50.39 -8.52 12.36
N VAL A 96 -51.69 -8.27 12.30
CA VAL A 96 -52.39 -7.98 11.02
C VAL A 96 -52.32 -6.53 10.55
N GLU A 97 -51.83 -5.60 11.38
CA GLU A 97 -51.94 -4.14 11.22
C GLU A 97 -51.25 -3.62 9.97
N ARG A 98 -50.07 -4.13 9.64
CA ARG A 98 -49.27 -3.58 8.54
C ARG A 98 -49.94 -3.82 7.19
N THR A 99 -50.60 -4.96 7.00
CA THR A 99 -51.14 -5.37 5.71
C THR A 99 -52.65 -5.23 5.62
N THR A 100 -53.35 -5.09 6.75
CA THR A 100 -54.82 -5.08 6.79
C THR A 100 -55.43 -3.84 7.44
N ASN A 101 -56.77 -3.76 7.41
CA ASN A 101 -57.55 -2.80 8.19
C ASN A 101 -57.78 -3.22 9.66
N GLY A 102 -57.29 -4.38 10.08
CA GLY A 102 -57.47 -4.95 11.42
C GLY A 102 -56.37 -4.55 12.41
N ARG A 103 -56.50 -5.04 13.64
CA ARG A 103 -55.47 -4.97 14.70
C ARG A 103 -55.48 -6.23 15.56
N GLY A 104 -54.32 -6.67 16.03
CA GLY A 104 -54.15 -7.83 16.90
C GLY A 104 -53.18 -8.88 16.33
N ALA A 105 -52.82 -9.84 17.18
CA ALA A 105 -51.96 -10.95 16.78
C ALA A 105 -52.73 -11.94 15.89
N VAL A 106 -52.04 -12.52 14.91
CA VAL A 106 -52.60 -13.54 14.02
C VAL A 106 -53.09 -14.75 14.84
N ASN A 107 -52.33 -15.13 15.86
CA ASN A 107 -52.61 -16.29 16.70
C ASN A 107 -53.78 -16.08 17.69
N ASP A 108 -54.31 -14.85 17.78
CA ASP A 108 -55.49 -14.53 18.61
C ASP A 108 -56.81 -14.56 17.81
N MET A 109 -56.74 -14.72 16.48
CA MET A 109 -57.89 -14.72 15.59
C MET A 109 -58.05 -16.06 14.88
N ASN A 110 -59.27 -16.55 14.71
CA ASN A 110 -59.52 -17.73 13.88
C ASN A 110 -59.41 -17.40 12.37
N LEU A 111 -59.30 -18.43 11.53
CA LEU A 111 -59.18 -18.23 10.08
C LEU A 111 -60.32 -17.41 9.49
N ALA A 112 -61.56 -17.61 9.94
CA ALA A 112 -62.72 -16.90 9.43
C ALA A 112 -62.66 -15.40 9.77
N GLU A 113 -62.19 -15.03 10.96
CA GLU A 113 -61.96 -13.65 11.38
C GLU A 113 -60.84 -13.00 10.56
N LEU A 114 -59.72 -13.70 10.35
CA LEU A 114 -58.60 -13.21 9.54
C LEU A 114 -59.01 -12.97 8.08
N GLN A 115 -59.88 -13.81 7.52
CA GLN A 115 -60.37 -13.68 6.15
C GLN A 115 -61.38 -12.55 5.94
N LEU A 116 -61.96 -12.01 7.02
CA LEU A 116 -62.81 -10.81 6.94
C LEU A 116 -62.00 -9.52 6.82
N LEU A 117 -60.71 -9.56 7.13
CA LEU A 117 -59.82 -8.41 7.02
C LEU A 117 -59.47 -8.12 5.56
N ASP A 118 -59.37 -6.83 5.23
CA ASP A 118 -58.97 -6.37 3.91
C ASP A 118 -57.44 -6.36 3.82
N ALA A 119 -56.86 -7.41 3.24
CA ALA A 119 -55.40 -7.58 3.08
C ALA A 119 -54.78 -6.72 1.96
N GLY A 120 -55.60 -5.93 1.25
CA GLY A 120 -55.14 -4.88 0.34
C GLY A 120 -55.11 -3.49 0.97
N TYR A 121 -55.60 -3.35 2.21
CA TYR A 121 -55.98 -2.04 2.76
C TYR A 121 -54.80 -1.07 2.92
N ASN A 122 -53.66 -1.57 3.38
CA ASN A 122 -52.46 -0.78 3.66
C ASN A 122 -51.38 -0.93 2.58
N TRP A 123 -51.67 -1.57 1.45
CA TRP A 123 -50.71 -1.69 0.36
C TRP A 123 -50.66 -0.40 -0.48
N PRO A 124 -49.51 0.32 -0.51
CA PRO A 124 -49.41 1.59 -1.21
C PRO A 124 -49.05 1.38 -2.68
N PHE A 125 -49.79 2.02 -3.60
CA PHE A 125 -49.35 2.20 -4.98
C PHE A 125 -48.50 3.47 -5.12
N SER A 126 -48.81 4.50 -4.33
CA SER A 126 -48.04 5.73 -4.12
C SER A 126 -48.22 6.19 -2.67
N ASP A 127 -47.52 7.25 -2.25
CA ASP A 127 -47.61 7.80 -0.88
C ASP A 127 -49.03 8.18 -0.46
N THR A 128 -49.94 8.38 -1.41
CA THR A 128 -51.33 8.79 -1.16
C THR A 128 -52.38 7.81 -1.68
N GLU A 129 -51.99 6.76 -2.41
CA GLU A 129 -52.93 5.89 -3.14
C GLU A 129 -52.87 4.42 -2.69
N TYR A 130 -54.03 3.86 -2.38
CA TYR A 130 -54.22 2.49 -1.90
C TYR A 130 -55.29 1.78 -2.73
N PRO A 131 -54.97 1.37 -3.96
CA PRO A 131 -55.97 0.95 -4.96
C PRO A 131 -56.67 -0.37 -4.62
N TYR A 132 -56.11 -1.15 -3.69
CA TYR A 132 -56.67 -2.45 -3.30
C TYR A 132 -57.61 -2.39 -2.10
N ARG A 133 -57.83 -1.20 -1.52
CA ARG A 133 -58.86 -1.00 -0.49
C ARG A 133 -60.23 -1.41 -1.02
N ALA A 134 -60.93 -2.22 -0.25
CA ALA A 134 -62.26 -2.73 -0.52
C ALA A 134 -62.41 -3.48 -1.86
N GLN A 135 -61.33 -4.08 -2.38
CA GLN A 135 -61.34 -4.88 -3.61
C GLN A 135 -61.54 -6.39 -3.36
N GLY A 136 -61.86 -6.79 -2.12
CA GLY A 136 -62.05 -8.19 -1.73
C GLY A 136 -60.76 -8.99 -1.62
N VAL A 137 -59.63 -8.31 -1.36
CA VAL A 137 -58.34 -8.96 -1.09
C VAL A 137 -58.33 -9.40 0.38
N PHE A 138 -58.03 -10.66 0.64
CA PHE A 138 -58.07 -11.26 1.98
C PHE A 138 -56.81 -12.08 2.27
N ILE A 139 -56.56 -12.39 3.56
CA ILE A 139 -55.47 -13.27 4.01
C ILE A 139 -55.83 -14.73 3.65
N PRO A 140 -55.12 -15.40 2.72
CA PRO A 140 -55.45 -16.76 2.35
C PRO A 140 -54.95 -17.77 3.39
N SER A 141 -55.63 -18.92 3.46
CA SER A 141 -55.05 -20.09 4.13
C SER A 141 -54.03 -20.77 3.21
N PHE A 142 -53.04 -21.44 3.79
CA PHE A 142 -52.06 -22.20 3.00
C PHE A 142 -52.74 -23.28 2.15
N LYS A 143 -53.82 -23.89 2.66
CA LYS A 143 -54.64 -24.83 1.89
C LYS A 143 -55.20 -24.19 0.61
N GLN A 144 -55.72 -22.97 0.68
CA GLN A 144 -56.22 -22.26 -0.50
C GLN A 144 -55.12 -22.02 -1.53
N VAL A 145 -53.88 -21.75 -1.09
CA VAL A 145 -52.73 -21.62 -1.99
C VAL A 145 -52.40 -22.96 -2.66
N LEU A 146 -52.35 -24.06 -1.89
CA LEU A 146 -52.10 -25.41 -2.42
C LEU A 146 -53.17 -25.84 -3.44
N ASP A 147 -54.45 -25.60 -3.14
CA ASP A 147 -55.57 -25.91 -4.02
C ASP A 147 -55.51 -25.09 -5.33
N ARG A 148 -55.08 -23.82 -5.24
CA ARG A 148 -55.01 -22.89 -6.39
C ARG A 148 -53.82 -23.17 -7.31
N TYR A 149 -52.67 -23.58 -6.75
CA TYR A 149 -51.42 -23.77 -7.48
C TYR A 149 -50.86 -25.20 -7.35
N PRO A 150 -51.59 -26.23 -7.80
CA PRO A 150 -51.29 -27.64 -7.49
C PRO A 150 -49.98 -28.18 -8.11
N ALA A 151 -49.43 -27.48 -9.11
CA ALA A 151 -48.20 -27.86 -9.80
C ALA A 151 -47.00 -26.95 -9.48
N GLN A 152 -47.22 -25.80 -8.83
CA GLN A 152 -46.19 -24.77 -8.65
C GLN A 152 -45.16 -25.19 -7.59
N ARG A 153 -43.91 -24.76 -7.75
CA ARG A 153 -42.88 -24.88 -6.71
C ARG A 153 -43.09 -23.81 -5.65
N LEU A 154 -42.89 -24.15 -4.38
CA LEU A 154 -43.13 -23.24 -3.26
C LEU A 154 -41.87 -23.07 -2.41
N VAL A 155 -41.66 -21.84 -1.92
CA VAL A 155 -40.84 -21.58 -0.73
C VAL A 155 -41.79 -21.16 0.38
N VAL A 156 -41.71 -21.83 1.53
CA VAL A 156 -42.59 -21.57 2.66
C VAL A 156 -41.75 -21.27 3.90
N GLU A 157 -41.84 -20.05 4.42
CA GLU A 157 -41.12 -19.63 5.62
C GLU A 157 -41.95 -19.84 6.89
N LEU A 158 -41.39 -20.56 7.87
CA LEU A 158 -41.92 -20.68 9.23
C LEU A 158 -41.50 -19.45 10.06
N LYS A 159 -42.44 -18.55 10.37
CA LYS A 159 -42.19 -17.29 11.09
C LYS A 159 -42.14 -17.40 12.61
N GLU A 160 -42.55 -18.52 13.16
CA GLU A 160 -42.61 -18.74 14.60
C GLU A 160 -41.75 -19.93 15.04
N ASP A 161 -41.13 -19.82 16.21
CA ASP A 161 -40.48 -20.96 16.87
C ASP A 161 -41.51 -21.87 17.55
N ASN A 162 -42.41 -22.46 16.76
CA ASN A 162 -43.56 -23.21 17.23
C ASN A 162 -43.60 -24.62 16.61
N PRO A 163 -43.38 -25.69 17.39
CA PRO A 163 -43.48 -27.07 16.90
C PRO A 163 -44.81 -27.41 16.23
N ARG A 164 -45.92 -26.81 16.69
CA ARG A 164 -47.25 -27.04 16.09
C ARG A 164 -47.34 -26.49 14.68
N LEU A 165 -46.71 -25.34 14.40
CA LEU A 165 -46.68 -24.74 13.07
C LEU A 165 -45.93 -25.65 12.09
N ALA A 166 -44.78 -26.17 12.51
CA ALA A 166 -44.00 -27.12 11.72
C ALA A 166 -44.77 -28.43 11.46
N GLN A 167 -45.46 -28.99 12.46
CA GLN A 167 -46.33 -30.17 12.28
C GLN A 167 -47.49 -29.88 11.33
N ALA A 168 -48.20 -28.77 11.51
CA ALA A 168 -49.31 -28.39 10.64
C ALA A 168 -48.87 -28.21 9.19
N LEU A 169 -47.68 -27.61 8.95
CA LEU A 169 -47.12 -27.49 7.61
C LEU A 169 -46.78 -28.86 7.00
N CYS A 170 -46.16 -29.76 7.78
CA CYS A 170 -45.90 -31.13 7.35
C CYS A 170 -47.18 -31.83 6.92
N ASP A 171 -48.21 -31.79 7.77
CA ASP A 171 -49.50 -32.43 7.52
C ASP A 171 -50.16 -31.88 6.24
N ALA A 172 -50.11 -30.57 6.04
CA ALA A 172 -50.64 -29.92 4.84
C ALA A 172 -49.89 -30.33 3.56
N LEU A 173 -48.55 -30.41 3.61
CA LEU A 173 -47.73 -30.82 2.48
C LEU A 173 -47.94 -32.30 2.14
N THR A 174 -48.02 -33.17 3.14
CA THR A 174 -48.27 -34.60 2.93
C THR A 174 -49.69 -34.89 2.46
N ALA A 175 -50.68 -34.20 3.00
CA ALA A 175 -52.06 -34.34 2.53
C ALA A 175 -52.23 -33.90 1.06
N SER A 176 -51.39 -32.98 0.59
CA SER A 176 -51.42 -32.47 -0.79
C SER A 176 -50.41 -33.12 -1.74
N GLY A 177 -49.50 -33.96 -1.24
CA GLY A 177 -48.44 -34.60 -2.03
C GLY A 177 -47.40 -33.60 -2.57
N ARG A 178 -47.11 -32.55 -1.80
CA ARG A 178 -46.34 -31.36 -2.23
C ARG A 178 -44.93 -31.29 -1.66
N GLU A 179 -44.50 -32.32 -0.93
CA GLU A 179 -43.19 -32.36 -0.24
C GLU A 179 -42.01 -32.16 -1.21
N SER A 180 -42.04 -32.84 -2.36
CA SER A 180 -40.94 -32.87 -3.34
C SER A 180 -40.76 -31.58 -4.15
N LEU A 181 -41.72 -30.66 -4.06
CA LEU A 181 -41.79 -29.40 -4.80
C LEU A 181 -41.84 -28.18 -3.87
N THR A 182 -41.56 -28.38 -2.58
CA THR A 182 -41.55 -27.33 -1.56
C THR A 182 -40.17 -27.26 -0.91
N LEU A 183 -39.65 -26.04 -0.77
CA LEU A 183 -38.50 -25.73 0.06
C LEU A 183 -39.00 -24.99 1.31
N VAL A 184 -38.75 -25.56 2.50
CA VAL A 184 -39.12 -24.92 3.76
C VAL A 184 -37.95 -24.14 4.34
N ALA A 185 -38.22 -22.90 4.74
CA ALA A 185 -37.25 -21.96 5.31
C ALA A 185 -37.66 -21.52 6.72
N SER A 186 -36.69 -21.10 7.52
CA SER A 186 -36.94 -20.44 8.80
C SER A 186 -35.65 -19.82 9.33
N PHE A 187 -35.77 -18.64 9.94
CA PHE A 187 -34.68 -18.08 10.73
C PHE A 187 -34.51 -18.80 12.09
N HIS A 188 -35.52 -19.54 12.54
CA HIS A 188 -35.57 -20.24 13.83
C HIS A 188 -35.05 -21.68 13.72
N LYS A 189 -33.91 -21.93 14.35
CA LYS A 189 -33.26 -23.25 14.33
C LYS A 189 -34.11 -24.36 14.97
N ALA A 190 -34.82 -24.08 16.06
CA ALA A 190 -35.60 -25.08 16.76
C ALA A 190 -36.84 -25.50 15.93
N ALA A 191 -37.61 -24.56 15.40
CA ALA A 191 -38.65 -24.84 14.40
C ALA A 191 -38.13 -25.62 13.19
N MET A 192 -36.98 -25.22 12.62
CA MET A 192 -36.40 -25.91 11.46
C MET A 192 -35.98 -27.35 11.76
N ASN A 193 -35.34 -27.59 12.91
CA ASN A 193 -34.98 -28.94 13.32
C ASN A 193 -36.21 -29.80 13.57
N HIS A 194 -37.22 -29.25 14.26
CA HIS A 194 -38.47 -29.97 14.48
C HIS A 194 -39.17 -30.31 13.17
N PHE A 195 -39.21 -29.37 12.21
CA PHE A 195 -39.77 -29.61 10.89
C PHE A 195 -39.04 -30.75 10.15
N ARG A 196 -37.70 -30.78 10.20
CA ARG A 196 -36.91 -31.87 9.58
C ARG A 196 -37.17 -33.23 10.24
N ASP A 197 -37.43 -33.25 11.55
CA ASP A 197 -37.77 -34.48 12.27
C ASP A 197 -39.15 -35.03 11.85
N VAL A 198 -40.15 -34.16 11.70
CA VAL A 198 -41.53 -34.57 11.37
C VAL A 198 -41.78 -34.73 9.86
N CYS A 199 -41.03 -33.99 9.02
CA CYS A 199 -41.19 -33.94 7.56
C CYS A 199 -39.87 -34.19 6.79
N PRO A 200 -39.19 -35.34 6.97
CA PRO A 200 -37.87 -35.59 6.40
C PRO A 200 -37.84 -35.67 4.87
N ALA A 201 -39.00 -35.84 4.22
CA ALA A 201 -39.13 -35.91 2.76
C ALA A 201 -39.11 -34.55 2.07
N THR A 202 -39.28 -33.45 2.82
CA THR A 202 -39.34 -32.09 2.28
C THR A 202 -37.96 -31.41 2.35
N ALA A 203 -37.56 -30.73 1.28
CA ALA A 203 -36.30 -30.01 1.26
C ALA A 203 -36.34 -28.82 2.22
N THR A 204 -35.20 -28.51 2.87
CA THR A 204 -35.09 -27.36 3.77
C THR A 204 -33.93 -26.45 3.41
N SER A 205 -34.14 -25.15 3.63
CA SER A 205 -33.07 -24.15 3.64
C SER A 205 -32.32 -24.20 4.97
N ALA A 206 -31.09 -23.70 4.96
CA ALA A 206 -30.27 -23.58 6.17
C ALA A 206 -30.85 -22.51 7.10
N SER A 207 -30.89 -22.83 8.40
CA SER A 207 -31.20 -21.87 9.46
C SER A 207 -30.10 -20.80 9.60
N SER A 208 -30.41 -19.70 10.29
CA SER A 208 -29.47 -18.60 10.54
C SER A 208 -28.11 -19.06 11.07
N ASP A 209 -28.09 -20.04 11.98
CA ASP A 209 -26.88 -20.61 12.56
C ASP A 209 -26.07 -21.41 11.52
N GLU A 210 -26.75 -22.24 10.73
CA GLU A 210 -26.12 -23.09 9.71
C GLU A 210 -25.51 -22.23 8.61
N VAL A 211 -26.22 -21.19 8.15
CA VAL A 211 -25.70 -20.18 7.22
C VAL A 211 -24.45 -19.52 7.80
N ARG A 212 -24.49 -19.08 9.07
CA ARG A 212 -23.34 -18.44 9.73
C ARG A 212 -22.12 -19.36 9.76
N TRP A 213 -22.30 -20.63 10.12
CA TRP A 213 -21.22 -21.60 10.16
C TRP A 213 -20.67 -21.93 8.77
N PHE A 214 -21.53 -22.03 7.75
CA PHE A 214 -21.10 -22.22 6.37
C PHE A 214 -20.26 -21.03 5.88
N VAL A 215 -20.70 -19.80 6.15
CA VAL A 215 -19.96 -18.58 5.82
C VAL A 215 -18.59 -18.57 6.52
N ILE A 216 -18.51 -18.95 7.80
CA ILE A 216 -17.22 -19.04 8.51
C ILE A 216 -16.32 -20.12 7.89
N ALA A 217 -16.85 -21.31 7.66
CA ALA A 217 -16.09 -22.44 7.10
C ALA A 217 -15.57 -22.14 5.68
N SER A 218 -16.40 -21.54 4.83
CA SER A 218 -16.05 -21.15 3.46
C SER A 218 -14.98 -20.06 3.38
N LYS A 219 -14.88 -19.17 4.38
CA LYS A 219 -13.83 -18.15 4.48
C LYS A 219 -12.52 -18.69 5.06
N LEU A 220 -12.57 -19.74 5.86
CA LEU A 220 -11.40 -20.42 6.44
C LEU A 220 -10.83 -21.53 5.53
N TYR A 221 -11.34 -21.69 4.30
CA TYR A 221 -11.02 -22.80 3.39
C TYR A 221 -11.30 -24.19 3.99
N LEU A 222 -12.21 -24.26 4.97
CA LEU A 222 -12.74 -25.49 5.57
C LEU A 222 -14.14 -25.82 5.04
N GLY A 223 -14.59 -25.15 3.98
CA GLY A 223 -15.93 -25.29 3.41
C GLY A 223 -16.27 -26.74 3.04
N ASN A 224 -15.32 -27.49 2.50
CA ASN A 224 -15.49 -28.90 2.12
C ASN A 224 -15.75 -29.84 3.32
N LEU A 225 -15.55 -29.36 4.55
CA LEU A 225 -15.85 -30.12 5.76
C LEU A 225 -17.26 -29.81 6.30
N PHE A 226 -17.94 -28.81 5.75
CA PHE A 226 -19.27 -28.42 6.17
C PHE A 226 -20.29 -29.46 5.72
N HIS A 227 -21.01 -30.03 6.69
CA HIS A 227 -22.13 -30.92 6.46
C HIS A 227 -23.33 -30.34 7.20
N ALA A 228 -24.39 -29.99 6.47
CA ALA A 228 -25.67 -29.58 7.05
C ALA A 228 -26.80 -30.46 6.49
N PRO A 229 -27.89 -30.66 7.26
CA PRO A 229 -29.11 -31.30 6.76
C PRO A 229 -29.83 -30.49 5.67
N ALA A 230 -29.53 -29.19 5.56
CA ALA A 230 -30.11 -28.30 4.56
C ALA A 230 -29.62 -28.62 3.14
N LEU A 231 -30.49 -28.38 2.15
CA LEU A 231 -30.17 -28.51 0.73
C LEU A 231 -30.03 -27.16 0.02
N ALA A 232 -30.39 -26.07 0.69
CA ALA A 232 -30.29 -24.71 0.18
C ALA A 232 -29.77 -23.72 1.23
N LEU A 233 -29.21 -22.61 0.76
CA LEU A 233 -28.79 -21.43 1.50
C LEU A 233 -29.58 -20.23 0.98
N GLN A 234 -30.46 -19.68 1.80
CA GLN A 234 -31.11 -18.40 1.52
C GLN A 234 -30.35 -17.27 2.19
N VAL A 235 -29.62 -16.49 1.40
CA VAL A 235 -28.69 -15.48 1.91
C VAL A 235 -28.93 -14.10 1.31
N PRO A 236 -28.65 -13.01 2.03
CA PRO A 236 -28.67 -11.70 1.43
C PRO A 236 -27.47 -11.51 0.49
N LYS A 237 -27.51 -10.49 -0.39
CA LYS A 237 -26.32 -10.14 -1.19
C LYS A 237 -25.10 -9.78 -0.33
N GLU A 238 -25.37 -9.26 0.87
CA GLU A 238 -24.38 -8.87 1.87
C GLU A 238 -24.97 -9.07 3.28
N ARG A 239 -24.15 -9.50 4.24
CA ARG A 239 -24.52 -9.57 5.67
C ARG A 239 -23.36 -9.08 6.54
N ASP A 240 -23.63 -8.17 7.47
CA ASP A 240 -22.63 -7.62 8.41
C ASP A 240 -21.35 -7.09 7.72
N GLY A 241 -21.49 -6.44 6.54
CA GLY A 241 -20.36 -5.93 5.77
C GLY A 241 -19.64 -6.98 4.90
N MET A 242 -20.15 -8.22 4.85
CA MET A 242 -19.56 -9.32 4.09
C MET A 242 -20.35 -9.55 2.79
N PRO A 243 -19.74 -9.35 1.60
CA PRO A 243 -20.38 -9.68 0.35
C PRO A 243 -20.50 -11.20 0.24
N LEU A 244 -21.73 -11.67 0.10
CA LEU A 244 -22.07 -13.08 -0.11
C LEU A 244 -22.37 -13.34 -1.59
N LEU A 245 -22.87 -12.35 -2.33
CA LEU A 245 -23.08 -12.42 -3.77
C LEU A 245 -21.75 -12.45 -4.52
N SER A 246 -21.22 -13.65 -4.74
CA SER A 246 -19.99 -13.85 -5.49
C SER A 246 -19.92 -15.25 -6.10
N LYS A 247 -19.21 -15.37 -7.21
CA LYS A 247 -18.94 -16.67 -7.84
C LYS A 247 -18.19 -17.62 -6.91
N ASP A 248 -17.22 -17.12 -6.13
CA ASP A 248 -16.47 -17.93 -5.15
C ASP A 248 -17.37 -18.54 -4.05
N PHE A 249 -18.34 -17.77 -3.54
CA PHE A 249 -19.29 -18.29 -2.53
C PHE A 249 -20.19 -19.37 -3.13
N LEU A 250 -20.64 -19.18 -4.38
CA LEU A 250 -21.44 -20.16 -5.12
C LEU A 250 -20.63 -21.43 -5.42
N ASP A 251 -19.42 -21.30 -5.97
CA ASP A 251 -18.54 -22.44 -6.28
C ASP A 251 -18.23 -23.27 -5.01
N LYS A 252 -18.12 -22.63 -3.84
CA LYS A 252 -17.94 -23.32 -2.54
C LYS A 252 -19.21 -23.99 -2.03
N ALA A 253 -20.38 -23.41 -2.28
CA ALA A 253 -21.67 -24.04 -1.98
C ALA A 253 -21.90 -25.24 -2.89
N ASP A 254 -21.57 -25.13 -4.18
CA ASP A 254 -21.60 -26.21 -5.17
C ASP A 254 -20.71 -27.38 -4.77
N ALA A 255 -19.50 -27.10 -4.26
CA ALA A 255 -18.57 -28.12 -3.79
C ALA A 255 -19.14 -29.02 -2.68
N VAL A 256 -20.17 -28.55 -1.97
CA VAL A 256 -20.87 -29.30 -0.92
C VAL A 256 -22.37 -29.51 -1.22
N ASN A 257 -22.77 -29.37 -2.50
CA ASN A 257 -24.15 -29.56 -2.94
C ASN A 257 -25.21 -28.67 -2.26
N LEU A 258 -24.88 -27.40 -1.99
CA LEU A 258 -25.85 -26.44 -1.45
C LEU A 258 -26.36 -25.51 -2.55
N HIS A 259 -27.68 -25.55 -2.80
CA HIS A 259 -28.36 -24.57 -3.64
C HIS A 259 -28.30 -23.18 -2.97
N VAL A 260 -28.24 -22.09 -3.73
CA VAL A 260 -28.10 -20.74 -3.16
C VAL A 260 -29.12 -19.78 -3.76
N ASP A 261 -30.01 -19.29 -2.90
CA ASP A 261 -31.05 -18.33 -3.25
C ASP A 261 -30.74 -16.97 -2.62
N TYR A 262 -30.60 -15.92 -3.43
CA TYR A 262 -30.32 -14.57 -2.91
C TYR A 262 -31.60 -13.78 -2.69
N TRP A 263 -31.75 -13.20 -1.49
CA TRP A 263 -32.87 -12.33 -1.13
C TRP A 263 -32.43 -10.95 -0.64
N THR A 264 -33.25 -9.90 -0.68
CA THR A 264 -34.31 -9.68 -1.66
C THR A 264 -33.76 -8.72 -2.71
N LEU A 265 -33.70 -9.14 -3.98
CA LEU A 265 -33.05 -8.38 -5.05
C LEU A 265 -34.11 -7.65 -5.91
N ASN A 266 -34.20 -6.33 -5.79
CA ASN A 266 -35.27 -5.53 -6.42
C ASN A 266 -34.79 -4.56 -7.51
N SER A 267 -33.49 -4.54 -7.84
CA SER A 267 -32.93 -3.66 -8.86
C SER A 267 -32.40 -4.47 -10.05
N VAL A 268 -32.54 -3.93 -11.28
CA VAL A 268 -32.01 -4.59 -12.50
C VAL A 268 -30.50 -4.86 -12.38
N SER A 269 -29.76 -3.94 -11.73
CA SER A 269 -28.33 -4.10 -11.48
C SER A 269 -28.03 -5.32 -10.58
N ASP A 270 -28.71 -5.45 -9.44
CA ASP A 270 -28.51 -6.58 -8.53
C ASP A 270 -28.93 -7.91 -9.19
N LEU A 271 -30.03 -7.90 -9.95
CA LEU A 271 -30.49 -9.07 -10.71
C LEU A 271 -29.45 -9.51 -11.75
N ARG A 272 -28.90 -8.56 -12.54
CA ARG A 272 -27.83 -8.86 -13.52
C ARG A 272 -26.58 -9.39 -12.83
N SER A 273 -26.18 -8.81 -11.70
CA SER A 273 -25.03 -9.27 -10.91
C SER A 273 -25.22 -10.70 -10.38
N ALA A 274 -26.41 -11.03 -9.89
CA ALA A 274 -26.72 -12.38 -9.42
C ALA A 274 -26.73 -13.43 -10.54
N ILE A 275 -27.32 -13.10 -11.69
CA ILE A 275 -27.28 -13.95 -12.88
C ILE A 275 -25.84 -14.15 -13.35
N ALA A 276 -25.03 -13.08 -13.41
CA ALA A 276 -23.64 -13.14 -13.84
C ALA A 276 -22.75 -13.94 -12.89
N ALA A 277 -23.01 -13.88 -11.58
CA ALA A 277 -22.30 -14.67 -10.57
C ALA A 277 -22.62 -16.17 -10.65
N GLY A 278 -23.76 -16.54 -11.26
CA GLY A 278 -24.24 -17.92 -11.36
C GLY A 278 -25.19 -18.33 -10.23
N ALA A 279 -25.96 -17.39 -9.66
CA ALA A 279 -26.92 -17.69 -8.60
C ALA A 279 -27.92 -18.80 -9.00
N HIS A 280 -28.29 -19.67 -8.06
CA HIS A 280 -29.23 -20.76 -8.33
C HIS A 280 -30.69 -20.32 -8.22
N GLY A 281 -30.99 -19.41 -7.29
CA GLY A 281 -32.30 -18.77 -7.17
C GLY A 281 -32.18 -17.30 -6.80
N ILE A 282 -33.19 -16.53 -7.17
CA ILE A 282 -33.28 -15.10 -6.89
C ILE A 282 -34.67 -14.81 -6.32
N ILE A 283 -34.70 -14.38 -5.07
CA ILE A 283 -35.89 -13.95 -4.34
C ILE A 283 -36.08 -12.45 -4.55
N THR A 284 -37.22 -12.05 -5.11
CA THR A 284 -37.48 -10.67 -5.52
C THR A 284 -38.93 -10.25 -5.32
N ASP A 285 -39.14 -9.00 -4.89
CA ASP A 285 -40.46 -8.36 -4.87
C ASP A 285 -40.88 -7.84 -6.26
N ARG A 286 -39.94 -7.80 -7.21
CA ARG A 286 -40.09 -7.27 -8.58
C ARG A 286 -39.80 -8.34 -9.64
N PRO A 287 -40.56 -9.46 -9.66
CA PRO A 287 -40.35 -10.51 -10.65
C PRO A 287 -40.53 -10.05 -12.10
N ASP A 288 -41.23 -8.93 -12.34
CA ASP A 288 -41.38 -8.29 -13.65
C ASP A 288 -40.04 -7.86 -14.26
N LEU A 289 -39.07 -7.47 -13.43
CA LEU A 289 -37.75 -7.00 -13.87
C LEU A 289 -36.85 -8.12 -14.40
N MET A 290 -37.14 -9.39 -14.10
CA MET A 290 -36.32 -10.52 -14.57
C MET A 290 -36.29 -10.64 -16.09
N ARG A 291 -37.36 -10.23 -16.79
CA ARG A 291 -37.37 -10.15 -18.27
C ARG A 291 -36.39 -9.11 -18.80
N ILE A 292 -36.23 -7.99 -18.11
CA ILE A 292 -35.31 -6.91 -18.52
C ILE A 292 -33.86 -7.30 -18.20
N ALA A 293 -33.65 -7.91 -17.03
CA ALA A 293 -32.32 -8.36 -16.59
C ALA A 293 -31.73 -9.47 -17.48
N THR A 294 -32.58 -10.25 -18.17
CA THR A 294 -32.17 -11.37 -19.05
C THR A 294 -32.03 -11.01 -20.53
N ILE A 295 -32.44 -9.81 -20.95
CA ILE A 295 -32.20 -9.33 -22.32
C ILE A 295 -30.71 -8.99 -22.47
N ARG A 296 -30.02 -9.71 -23.36
CA ARG A 296 -28.67 -9.35 -23.80
C ARG A 296 -28.75 -8.00 -24.52
N ASP A 297 -28.02 -7.00 -24.02
CA ASP A 297 -28.00 -5.67 -24.60
C ASP A 297 -27.66 -5.74 -26.10
N VAL A 298 -28.66 -5.43 -26.94
CA VAL A 298 -28.51 -5.29 -28.40
C VAL A 298 -27.87 -3.94 -28.67
N GLY A 299 -26.57 -3.96 -28.90
CA GLY A 299 -25.81 -3.06 -29.77
C GLY A 299 -26.01 -1.55 -29.62
N ILE A 300 -25.11 -0.90 -28.86
CA ILE A 300 -24.46 0.35 -29.27
C ILE A 300 -22.99 0.28 -28.86
N THR A 301 -22.11 0.01 -29.83
CA THR A 301 -20.65 0.19 -29.72
C THR A 301 -20.27 1.52 -30.36
N PRO A 302 -19.56 2.43 -29.67
CA PRO A 302 -18.86 3.52 -30.32
C PRO A 302 -17.52 3.02 -30.88
N GLY A 303 -17.42 2.99 -32.21
CA GLY A 303 -16.18 3.20 -32.98
C GLY A 303 -15.08 2.13 -32.90
N LYS A 304 -15.16 1.10 -33.77
CA LYS A 304 -13.96 0.40 -34.25
C LYS A 304 -13.34 1.17 -35.43
N GLY A 305 -12.05 1.50 -35.29
CA GLY A 305 -11.18 1.99 -36.35
C GLY A 305 -9.76 1.47 -36.19
N ILE A 306 -9.57 0.19 -36.54
CA ILE A 306 -8.36 -0.44 -37.11
C ILE A 306 -7.06 -0.39 -36.27
N PHE A 307 -6.72 -1.51 -35.63
CA PHE A 307 -5.57 -2.35 -36.03
C PHE A 307 -5.70 -3.75 -35.42
N GLU A 308 -5.49 -4.75 -36.27
CA GLU A 308 -5.54 -6.18 -36.01
C GLU A 308 -4.45 -6.63 -35.02
N GLN A 309 -4.73 -7.71 -34.30
CA GLN A 309 -3.84 -8.34 -33.33
C GLN A 309 -2.70 -9.15 -34.03
N PRO A 310 -1.68 -9.66 -33.30
CA PRO A 310 -1.91 -10.76 -32.36
C PRO A 310 -1.28 -10.51 -30.98
N ILE A 311 -2.08 -10.72 -29.94
CA ILE A 311 -1.81 -11.65 -28.82
C ILE A 311 -0.34 -12.12 -28.74
N ILE A 312 0.55 -11.28 -28.24
CA ILE A 312 1.80 -11.57 -27.51
C ILE A 312 2.18 -10.20 -26.95
N ILE A 313 1.85 -9.91 -25.69
CA ILE A 313 2.45 -8.86 -24.81
C ILE A 313 1.68 -8.82 -23.48
N ALA A 314 0.41 -9.24 -23.42
CA ALA A 314 -0.38 -9.21 -22.18
C ALA A 314 -0.43 -10.53 -21.39
N ALA A 315 0.26 -11.59 -21.84
CA ALA A 315 0.23 -12.92 -21.20
C ALA A 315 1.59 -13.40 -20.63
N ILE A 316 2.62 -12.53 -20.54
CA ILE A 316 3.95 -12.92 -20.03
C ILE A 316 4.21 -12.39 -18.60
N THR A 317 3.30 -11.63 -18.00
CA THR A 317 3.57 -10.96 -16.72
C THR A 317 3.16 -11.75 -15.47
N PHE A 318 2.66 -12.99 -15.56
CA PHE A 318 2.07 -13.63 -14.36
C PHE A 318 2.44 -15.07 -13.99
N PHE A 319 3.27 -15.81 -14.72
CA PHE A 319 3.65 -17.16 -14.25
C PHE A 319 5.01 -17.64 -14.76
N ILE A 320 6.11 -17.36 -14.05
CA ILE A 320 7.29 -18.25 -14.03
C ILE A 320 8.00 -18.21 -12.66
N SER A 321 8.18 -19.40 -12.08
CA SER A 321 8.93 -19.76 -10.87
C SER A 321 10.35 -19.14 -10.77
N PRO A 322 10.87 -18.87 -9.55
CA PRO A 322 12.15 -18.19 -9.31
C PRO A 322 13.42 -18.91 -9.79
N ILE A 323 13.32 -20.11 -10.36
CA ILE A 323 14.49 -20.87 -10.86
C ILE A 323 14.83 -20.52 -12.32
N PHE A 324 13.88 -20.02 -13.11
CA PHE A 324 14.12 -19.74 -14.53
C PHE A 324 14.78 -18.37 -14.77
N ALA A 325 14.64 -17.44 -13.82
CA ALA A 325 15.15 -16.08 -13.93
C ALA A 325 16.69 -16.03 -14.01
N SER A 326 17.44 -16.87 -13.28
CA SER A 326 18.91 -16.82 -13.35
C SER A 326 19.46 -17.32 -14.68
N ILE A 327 18.88 -18.38 -15.26
CA ILE A 327 19.34 -19.00 -16.51
C ILE A 327 18.97 -18.14 -17.72
N VAL A 328 17.76 -17.59 -17.73
CA VAL A 328 17.27 -16.76 -18.83
C VAL A 328 17.87 -15.36 -18.78
N LEU A 329 18.06 -14.76 -17.59
CA LEU A 329 18.74 -13.47 -17.46
C LEU A 329 20.22 -13.57 -17.88
N SER A 330 20.90 -14.68 -17.56
CA SER A 330 22.28 -14.94 -18.01
C SER A 330 22.40 -15.08 -19.53
N ARG A 331 21.37 -15.61 -20.22
CA ARG A 331 21.35 -15.75 -21.69
C ARG A 331 20.79 -14.52 -22.42
N LEU A 332 19.89 -13.76 -21.81
CA LEU A 332 19.40 -12.47 -22.32
C LEU A 332 20.43 -11.35 -22.16
N LEU A 333 21.29 -11.42 -21.13
CA LEU A 333 22.45 -10.52 -21.00
C LEU A 333 23.41 -10.64 -22.20
N LEU A 334 23.50 -11.80 -22.87
CA LEU A 334 24.28 -11.96 -24.12
C LEU A 334 23.66 -11.26 -25.34
N LEU A 335 22.38 -10.87 -25.28
CA LEU A 335 21.65 -10.22 -26.37
C LEU A 335 21.55 -8.69 -26.23
N LEU A 336 21.93 -8.13 -25.07
CA LEU A 336 22.07 -6.68 -24.92
C LEU A 336 23.25 -6.18 -25.78
N PRO A 337 23.10 -5.05 -26.50
CA PRO A 337 24.18 -4.50 -27.32
C PRO A 337 25.46 -4.33 -26.48
N SER A 338 26.61 -4.65 -27.08
CA SER A 338 27.91 -4.32 -26.49
C SER A 338 27.96 -2.82 -26.20
N PRO A 339 28.59 -2.37 -25.10
CA PRO A 339 28.76 -0.95 -24.86
C PRO A 339 29.38 -0.30 -26.11
N GLU A 340 28.73 0.75 -26.62
CA GLU A 340 29.25 1.51 -27.76
C GLU A 340 30.66 2.03 -27.41
N ALA A 341 31.56 2.00 -28.40
CA ALA A 341 32.91 2.51 -28.22
C ALA A 341 32.85 3.97 -27.78
N VAL A 342 33.58 4.31 -26.71
CA VAL A 342 33.62 5.69 -26.19
C VAL A 342 34.19 6.63 -27.25
N ASP A 343 33.40 7.63 -27.62
CA ASP A 343 33.85 8.72 -28.46
C ASP A 343 34.62 9.75 -27.62
N TRP A 344 35.95 9.76 -27.74
CA TRP A 344 36.85 10.68 -27.04
C TRP A 344 36.77 12.13 -27.52
N SER A 345 36.09 12.41 -28.64
CA SER A 345 35.83 13.79 -29.07
C SER A 345 34.83 14.51 -28.17
N THR A 346 33.87 13.75 -27.63
CA THR A 346 32.82 14.26 -26.73
C THR A 346 33.08 13.88 -25.27
N THR A 347 33.67 12.71 -25.02
CA THR A 347 33.90 12.16 -23.69
C THR A 347 35.23 12.63 -23.12
N ARG A 348 35.19 13.24 -21.92
CA ARG A 348 36.39 13.75 -21.22
C ARG A 348 36.99 12.77 -20.22
N ALA A 349 36.16 11.92 -19.61
CA ALA A 349 36.63 10.81 -18.78
C ALA A 349 35.83 9.53 -19.01
N ALA A 350 36.49 8.38 -18.83
CA ALA A 350 35.85 7.08 -18.84
C ALA A 350 36.41 6.19 -17.72
N LEU A 351 35.62 5.22 -17.30
CA LEU A 351 36.01 4.19 -16.35
C LEU A 351 36.24 2.87 -17.09
N TRP A 352 37.33 2.17 -16.79
CA TRP A 352 37.57 0.83 -17.33
C TRP A 352 36.87 -0.23 -16.47
N GLN A 353 35.98 -1.00 -17.10
CA GLN A 353 35.27 -2.11 -16.44
C GLN A 353 35.22 -3.35 -17.35
N ARG A 354 35.18 -4.53 -16.72
CA ARG A 354 34.89 -5.78 -17.43
C ARG A 354 33.37 -5.97 -17.54
N VAL A 355 32.84 -5.79 -18.75
CA VAL A 355 31.43 -6.02 -19.07
C VAL A 355 31.33 -7.34 -19.84
N LYS A 356 30.63 -8.34 -19.27
CA LYS A 356 30.44 -9.68 -19.87
C LYS A 356 31.75 -10.42 -20.21
N GLY A 357 32.82 -10.20 -19.43
CA GLY A 357 34.12 -10.85 -19.63
C GLY A 357 35.05 -10.16 -20.64
N HIS A 358 34.62 -9.05 -21.25
CA HIS A 358 35.47 -8.19 -22.08
C HIS A 358 35.70 -6.86 -21.38
N GLY A 359 36.92 -6.31 -21.48
CA GLY A 359 37.23 -4.97 -20.99
C GLY A 359 36.65 -3.91 -21.93
N ALA A 360 35.99 -2.90 -21.37
CA ALA A 360 35.42 -1.78 -22.12
C ALA A 360 35.52 -0.47 -21.35
N PHE A 361 35.64 0.63 -22.08
CA PHE A 361 35.50 1.98 -21.54
C PHE A 361 34.03 2.32 -21.35
N VAL A 362 33.69 2.83 -20.18
CA VAL A 362 32.35 3.35 -19.87
C VAL A 362 32.46 4.85 -19.63
N ALA A 363 31.78 5.66 -20.44
CA ALA A 363 31.83 7.11 -20.34
C ALA A 363 31.35 7.59 -18.95
N HIS A 364 32.10 8.48 -18.32
CA HIS A 364 31.74 9.03 -17.02
C HIS A 364 30.78 10.23 -17.21
N GLY A 365 29.47 10.00 -17.01
CA GLY A 365 28.42 10.96 -17.35
C GLY A 365 28.36 12.24 -16.51
N GLN A 366 28.90 12.23 -15.28
CA GLN A 366 28.87 13.39 -14.38
C GLN A 366 30.26 13.63 -13.77
N LEU A 367 30.99 14.62 -14.29
CA LEU A 367 32.31 14.98 -13.77
C LEU A 367 32.19 15.94 -12.58
N ASP A 368 33.09 15.80 -11.61
CA ASP A 368 33.21 16.79 -10.53
C ASP A 368 33.54 18.17 -11.14
N THR A 369 33.03 19.24 -10.52
CA THR A 369 33.16 20.63 -11.02
C THR A 369 34.26 21.40 -10.29
N ILE A 370 35.14 20.68 -9.59
CA ILE A 370 36.22 21.28 -8.81
C ILE A 370 37.26 21.96 -9.71
N SER A 371 37.69 23.17 -9.34
CA SER A 371 38.75 23.90 -10.02
C SER A 371 40.05 23.89 -9.21
N LEU A 372 41.18 24.20 -9.86
CA LEU A 372 42.50 24.20 -9.25
C LEU A 372 42.64 25.23 -8.12
N ASP A 373 41.91 26.35 -8.20
CA ASP A 373 41.95 27.43 -7.22
C ASP A 373 41.13 27.12 -5.95
N GLU A 374 40.21 26.15 -6.03
CA GLU A 374 39.38 25.72 -4.89
C GLU A 374 40.10 24.74 -3.96
N LEU A 375 41.26 24.22 -4.37
CA LEU A 375 42.08 23.31 -3.58
C LEU A 375 43.08 24.10 -2.74
N LEU A 376 42.64 24.52 -1.55
CA LEU A 376 43.43 25.30 -0.62
C LEU A 376 44.49 24.46 0.11
N HIS A 377 45.60 25.10 0.49
CA HIS A 377 46.70 24.53 1.29
C HIS A 377 47.47 23.37 0.64
N ILE A 378 47.44 23.28 -0.69
CA ILE A 378 48.23 22.33 -1.49
C ILE A 378 48.95 23.01 -2.66
N ASP A 379 49.31 24.29 -2.50
CA ASP A 379 49.81 25.14 -3.59
C ASP A 379 51.06 24.58 -4.28
N ASP A 380 52.00 24.03 -3.50
CA ASP A 380 53.24 23.43 -4.03
C ASP A 380 52.98 22.13 -4.79
N GLN A 381 52.13 21.24 -4.25
CA GLN A 381 51.74 19.98 -4.89
C GLN A 381 50.97 20.26 -6.19
N ARG A 382 50.04 21.21 -6.14
CA ARG A 382 49.28 21.68 -7.30
C ARG A 382 50.22 22.22 -8.38
N ALA A 383 51.13 23.11 -8.03
CA ALA A 383 52.05 23.72 -9.00
C ALA A 383 52.97 22.68 -9.66
N GLN A 384 53.44 21.69 -8.91
CA GLN A 384 54.25 20.60 -9.46
C GLN A 384 53.47 19.70 -10.42
N LEU A 385 52.26 19.28 -10.04
CA LEU A 385 51.45 18.40 -10.87
C LEU A 385 50.95 19.12 -12.14
N VAL A 386 50.55 20.39 -12.03
CA VAL A 386 50.16 21.24 -13.17
C VAL A 386 51.31 21.34 -14.18
N ARG A 387 52.53 21.68 -13.75
CA ARG A 387 53.69 21.76 -14.65
C ARG A 387 53.97 20.44 -15.36
N ASN A 388 53.84 19.32 -14.65
CA ASN A 388 54.04 17.98 -15.21
C ASN A 388 52.96 17.65 -16.27
N THR A 389 51.70 18.01 -16.03
CA THR A 389 50.61 17.85 -16.99
C THR A 389 50.73 18.78 -18.20
N GLU A 390 51.19 20.02 -18.01
CA GLU A 390 51.45 20.96 -19.12
C GLU A 390 52.56 20.46 -20.04
N GLN A 391 53.65 19.93 -19.46
CA GLN A 391 54.73 19.28 -20.22
C GLN A 391 54.18 18.12 -21.06
N PHE A 392 53.37 17.26 -20.45
CA PHE A 392 52.75 16.14 -21.13
C PHE A 392 51.85 16.55 -22.30
N LEU A 393 51.03 17.60 -22.11
CA LEU A 393 50.18 18.15 -23.17
C LEU A 393 50.98 18.77 -24.31
N ALA A 394 52.10 19.42 -23.99
CA ALA A 394 53.03 19.96 -24.97
C ALA A 394 53.87 18.88 -25.71
N GLY A 395 53.73 17.59 -25.35
CA GLY A 395 54.55 16.51 -25.89
C GLY A 395 56.00 16.53 -25.40
N LEU A 396 56.26 17.22 -24.29
CA LEU A 396 57.55 17.23 -23.60
C LEU A 396 57.62 16.06 -22.60
N PRO A 397 58.83 15.64 -22.18
CA PRO A 397 58.97 14.61 -21.15
C PRO A 397 58.25 14.98 -19.85
N ALA A 398 57.45 14.05 -19.34
CA ALA A 398 56.67 14.18 -18.11
C ALA A 398 56.69 12.86 -17.33
N ASN A 399 56.41 12.93 -16.03
CA ASN A 399 56.54 11.79 -15.11
C ASN A 399 55.17 11.21 -14.72
N ASN A 400 55.16 9.90 -14.46
CA ASN A 400 54.09 9.27 -13.69
C ASN A 400 54.10 9.82 -12.26
N ALA A 401 52.92 10.04 -11.68
CA ALA A 401 52.77 10.72 -10.40
C ALA A 401 52.11 9.84 -9.33
N LEU A 402 52.67 9.84 -8.12
CA LEU A 402 52.06 9.23 -6.94
C LEU A 402 51.77 10.31 -5.89
N LEU A 403 50.49 10.50 -5.60
CA LEU A 403 49.98 11.42 -4.60
C LEU A 403 49.71 10.63 -3.33
N TRP A 404 50.49 10.85 -2.27
CA TRP A 404 50.38 10.06 -1.05
C TRP A 404 50.16 10.92 0.19
N GLY A 405 49.61 10.32 1.24
CA GLY A 405 49.48 10.96 2.56
C GLY A 405 48.05 10.93 3.09
N ALA A 406 47.72 11.84 4.00
CA ALA A 406 46.50 11.75 4.80
C ALA A 406 45.21 11.73 3.96
N ARG A 407 44.18 11.04 4.47
CA ARG A 407 42.85 10.95 3.82
C ARG A 407 42.17 12.33 3.79
N GLY A 408 41.46 12.60 2.69
CA GLY A 408 40.62 13.80 2.56
C GLY A 408 41.37 15.12 2.37
N THR A 409 42.65 15.09 1.98
CA THR A 409 43.51 16.26 1.73
C THR A 409 43.45 16.80 0.30
N GLY A 410 42.60 16.22 -0.57
CA GLY A 410 42.39 16.68 -1.94
C GLY A 410 43.20 15.96 -3.02
N LYS A 411 43.81 14.81 -2.74
CA LYS A 411 44.62 14.03 -3.70
C LYS A 411 43.85 13.70 -5.00
N SER A 412 42.72 13.01 -4.89
CA SER A 412 41.89 12.63 -6.04
C SER A 412 41.24 13.86 -6.68
N SER A 413 40.80 14.80 -5.83
CA SER A 413 40.23 16.07 -6.27
C SER A 413 41.18 16.91 -7.12
N LEU A 414 42.49 16.84 -6.87
CA LEU A 414 43.50 17.54 -7.66
C LEU A 414 43.59 16.98 -9.08
N VAL A 415 43.52 15.65 -9.25
CA VAL A 415 43.52 15.03 -10.58
C VAL A 415 42.24 15.39 -11.35
N HIS A 416 41.09 15.43 -10.67
CA HIS A 416 39.83 15.84 -11.29
C HIS A 416 39.86 17.34 -11.69
N ALA A 417 40.45 18.20 -10.86
CA ALA A 417 40.63 19.62 -11.17
C ALA A 417 41.56 19.85 -12.39
N LEU A 418 42.59 19.02 -12.57
CA LEU A 418 43.44 19.03 -13.76
C LEU A 418 42.66 18.67 -15.02
N LEU A 419 41.84 17.61 -14.97
CA LEU A 419 40.97 17.26 -16.09
C LEU A 419 40.07 18.43 -16.48
N ASN A 420 39.42 19.07 -15.50
CA ASN A 420 38.54 20.20 -15.77
C ASN A 420 39.27 21.39 -16.42
N SER A 421 40.50 21.65 -15.99
CA SER A 421 41.30 22.77 -16.48
C SER A 421 41.88 22.52 -17.87
N PHE A 422 42.25 21.27 -18.18
CA PHE A 422 43.01 20.93 -19.38
C PHE A 422 42.25 20.04 -20.39
N ALA A 423 41.00 19.64 -20.14
CA ALA A 423 40.21 18.85 -21.09
C ALA A 423 40.05 19.55 -22.46
N GLY A 424 39.98 20.90 -22.45
CA GLY A 424 39.94 21.72 -23.67
C GLY A 424 41.26 21.72 -24.45
N ALA A 425 42.38 21.44 -23.79
CA ALA A 425 43.70 21.30 -24.40
C ALA A 425 43.99 19.85 -24.87
N GLY A 426 42.99 18.96 -24.82
CA GLY A 426 43.12 17.58 -25.29
C GLY A 426 43.44 16.54 -24.20
N LEU A 427 43.35 16.91 -22.91
CA LEU A 427 43.51 15.96 -21.81
C LEU A 427 42.27 15.06 -21.66
N ARG A 428 42.48 13.77 -21.42
CA ARG A 428 41.44 12.77 -21.10
C ARG A 428 41.83 11.97 -19.87
N LEU A 429 40.84 11.55 -19.09
CA LEU A 429 41.03 10.75 -17.88
C LEU A 429 40.44 9.35 -18.06
N VAL A 430 41.22 8.32 -17.75
CA VAL A 430 40.76 6.94 -17.69
C VAL A 430 40.93 6.47 -16.27
N GLU A 431 39.83 6.24 -15.56
CA GLU A 431 39.90 5.66 -14.21
C GLU A 431 40.04 4.14 -14.29
N LEU A 432 40.95 3.59 -13.48
CA LEU A 432 41.21 2.16 -13.38
C LEU A 432 41.21 1.74 -11.90
N HIS A 433 40.23 0.93 -11.51
CA HIS A 433 40.18 0.37 -10.16
C HIS A 433 41.29 -0.66 -9.92
N LYS A 434 41.69 -0.84 -8.64
CA LYS A 434 42.76 -1.76 -8.25
C LYS A 434 42.54 -3.18 -8.78
N ASP A 435 41.30 -3.66 -8.76
CA ASP A 435 40.95 -5.03 -9.15
C ASP A 435 41.14 -5.28 -10.65
N ASN A 436 41.21 -4.21 -11.45
CA ASN A 436 41.39 -4.26 -12.91
C ASN A 436 42.83 -3.91 -13.33
N LEU A 437 43.78 -3.78 -12.41
CA LEU A 437 45.19 -3.49 -12.73
C LEU A 437 45.83 -4.53 -13.65
N GLY A 438 45.32 -5.77 -13.66
CA GLY A 438 45.73 -6.80 -14.61
C GLY A 438 45.48 -6.45 -16.09
N ASP A 439 44.52 -5.55 -16.36
CA ASP A 439 44.14 -5.11 -17.71
C ASP A 439 44.85 -3.82 -18.15
N LEU A 440 45.75 -3.28 -17.32
CA LEU A 440 46.43 -2.01 -17.60
C LEU A 440 47.12 -1.99 -18.98
N SER A 441 47.71 -3.11 -19.40
CA SER A 441 48.31 -3.26 -20.73
C SER A 441 47.30 -3.09 -21.87
N GLN A 442 46.10 -3.63 -21.71
CA GLN A 442 45.01 -3.50 -22.69
C GLN A 442 44.51 -2.06 -22.73
N VAL A 443 44.31 -1.44 -21.56
CA VAL A 443 43.87 -0.04 -21.45
C VAL A 443 44.82 0.90 -22.19
N VAL A 444 46.13 0.74 -21.98
CA VAL A 444 47.15 1.54 -22.66
C VAL A 444 47.10 1.30 -24.17
N ALA A 445 46.98 0.04 -24.61
CA ALA A 445 46.93 -0.31 -26.03
C ALA A 445 45.71 0.30 -26.75
N ASP A 446 44.55 0.38 -26.08
CA ASP A 446 43.31 0.89 -26.69
C ASP A 446 43.29 2.42 -26.83
N VAL A 447 44.04 3.14 -26.00
CA VAL A 447 44.18 4.61 -26.10
C VAL A 447 45.45 5.05 -26.83
N ALA A 448 46.36 4.11 -27.09
CA ALA A 448 47.57 4.36 -27.85
C ALA A 448 47.25 4.87 -29.26
N GLY A 449 47.92 5.93 -29.71
CA GLY A 449 47.76 6.47 -31.07
C GLY A 449 46.51 7.31 -31.30
N GLN A 450 45.65 7.49 -30.29
CA GLN A 450 44.57 8.48 -30.31
C GLN A 450 45.14 9.91 -30.23
N PRO A 451 44.46 10.94 -30.76
CA PRO A 451 44.98 12.32 -30.81
C PRO A 451 45.00 13.03 -29.44
N TYR A 452 44.47 12.39 -28.41
CA TYR A 452 44.39 12.93 -27.05
C TYR A 452 45.51 12.40 -26.15
N ARG A 453 45.77 13.14 -25.07
CA ARG A 453 46.70 12.75 -24.01
C ARG A 453 45.90 12.19 -22.83
N TYR A 454 46.21 10.98 -22.40
CA TYR A 454 45.45 10.24 -21.40
C TYR A 454 46.19 10.15 -20.07
N ILE A 455 45.50 10.47 -18.98
CA ILE A 455 45.92 10.10 -17.63
C ILE A 455 45.14 8.86 -17.24
N ILE A 456 45.84 7.75 -17.00
CA ILE A 456 45.29 6.57 -16.34
C ILE A 456 45.36 6.84 -14.84
N PHE A 457 44.20 6.95 -14.20
CA PHE A 457 44.06 7.32 -12.81
C PHE A 457 43.66 6.13 -11.94
N CYS A 458 44.48 5.83 -10.95
CA CYS A 458 44.23 4.77 -9.97
C CYS A 458 43.99 5.40 -8.58
N ASP A 459 42.74 5.44 -8.13
CA ASP A 459 42.40 6.02 -6.83
C ASP A 459 42.59 5.03 -5.66
N ASP A 460 43.08 5.52 -4.53
CA ASP A 460 43.37 4.80 -3.28
C ASP A 460 44.12 3.46 -3.45
N LEU A 461 45.22 3.52 -4.18
CA LEU A 461 46.10 2.41 -4.43
C LEU A 461 46.83 1.99 -3.13
N SER A 462 46.49 0.82 -2.62
CA SER A 462 47.23 0.12 -1.56
C SER A 462 47.06 -1.38 -1.71
N PHE A 463 48.13 -2.13 -1.45
CA PHE A 463 48.20 -3.58 -1.63
C PHE A 463 48.44 -4.27 -0.29
N ASP A 464 47.93 -5.49 -0.17
CA ASP A 464 48.29 -6.42 0.90
C ASP A 464 49.55 -7.22 0.50
N ALA A 465 50.17 -7.90 1.47
CA ALA A 465 51.49 -8.53 1.29
C ALA A 465 51.53 -9.59 0.17
N ASP A 466 50.39 -10.21 -0.16
CA ASP A 466 50.26 -11.33 -1.10
C ASP A 466 49.54 -10.96 -2.42
N ASP A 467 49.26 -9.67 -2.65
CA ASP A 467 48.47 -9.25 -3.81
C ASP A 467 49.27 -9.37 -5.12
N ALA A 468 48.85 -10.25 -6.04
CA ALA A 468 49.56 -10.45 -7.31
C ALA A 468 49.43 -9.25 -8.29
N SER A 469 48.48 -8.34 -8.06
CA SER A 469 48.15 -7.23 -8.97
C SER A 469 49.23 -6.12 -9.04
N TYR A 470 50.10 -5.99 -8.01
CA TYR A 470 51.19 -5.01 -8.04
C TYR A 470 52.22 -5.32 -9.14
N LYS A 471 52.37 -6.58 -9.57
CA LYS A 471 53.32 -6.99 -10.63
C LYS A 471 52.95 -6.38 -11.99
N SER A 472 51.65 -6.24 -12.27
CA SER A 472 51.16 -5.62 -13.51
C SER A 472 51.49 -4.13 -13.55
N LEU A 473 51.29 -3.43 -12.43
CA LEU A 473 51.66 -2.01 -12.29
C LEU A 473 53.18 -1.83 -12.33
N LYS A 474 53.93 -2.72 -11.68
CA LYS A 474 55.41 -2.73 -11.70
C LYS A 474 55.92 -2.78 -13.14
N SER A 475 55.41 -3.71 -13.95
CA SER A 475 55.79 -3.90 -15.36
C SER A 475 55.46 -2.68 -16.23
N ALA A 476 54.30 -2.04 -16.01
CA ALA A 476 53.91 -0.84 -16.74
C ALA A 476 54.82 0.36 -16.43
N LEU A 477 55.28 0.50 -15.19
CA LEU A 477 56.21 1.55 -14.76
C LEU A 477 57.68 1.26 -15.15
N GLU A 478 58.08 -0.01 -15.22
CA GLU A 478 59.43 -0.48 -15.63
C GLU A 478 59.68 -0.34 -17.13
N GLY A 479 58.62 -0.16 -17.92
CA GLY A 479 58.71 0.03 -19.35
C GLY A 479 59.14 -1.19 -20.17
N SER A 480 58.95 -2.40 -19.65
CA SER A 480 59.50 -3.59 -20.30
C SER A 480 58.73 -4.04 -21.55
N ILE A 481 57.50 -3.57 -21.81
CA ILE A 481 56.75 -3.86 -23.05
C ILE A 481 55.85 -2.68 -23.55
N PHE A 482 55.42 -1.76 -22.67
CA PHE A 482 54.29 -0.84 -22.96
C PHE A 482 54.57 0.68 -22.85
N THR A 483 55.78 1.12 -22.50
CA THR A 483 56.17 2.55 -22.36
C THR A 483 56.42 3.27 -23.68
N THR A 484 56.01 2.71 -24.81
CA THR A 484 56.30 3.29 -26.14
C THR A 484 55.29 4.32 -26.61
N THR A 485 54.34 4.74 -25.76
CA THR A 485 53.29 5.68 -26.14
C THR A 485 53.46 7.02 -25.43
N ASP A 486 53.83 8.05 -26.19
CA ASP A 486 54.05 9.40 -25.66
C ASP A 486 52.75 10.07 -25.18
N ASN A 487 51.59 9.42 -25.34
CA ASN A 487 50.27 9.97 -25.05
C ASN A 487 49.59 9.41 -23.79
N VAL A 488 50.31 8.68 -22.93
CA VAL A 488 49.76 8.13 -21.67
C VAL A 488 50.65 8.45 -20.46
N LEU A 489 50.04 8.85 -19.34
CA LEU A 489 50.66 8.92 -18.00
C LEU A 489 49.81 8.19 -16.97
N ILE A 490 50.46 7.65 -15.92
CA ILE A 490 49.81 6.97 -14.81
C ILE A 490 49.88 7.85 -13.56
N TYR A 491 48.72 8.28 -13.05
CA TYR A 491 48.60 9.01 -11.79
C TYR A 491 47.90 8.10 -10.76
N ALA A 492 48.48 7.95 -9.58
CA ALA A 492 47.91 7.14 -8.51
C ALA A 492 47.77 7.97 -7.22
N THR A 493 46.72 7.71 -6.44
CA THR A 493 46.63 8.22 -5.07
C THR A 493 46.84 7.09 -4.06
N SER A 494 47.41 7.39 -2.89
CA SER A 494 47.52 6.42 -1.79
C SER A 494 47.38 7.10 -0.43
N ASN A 495 46.83 6.36 0.53
CA ASN A 495 46.82 6.77 1.93
C ASN A 495 48.09 6.37 2.68
N ARG A 496 48.95 5.55 2.06
CA ARG A 496 50.24 5.11 2.60
C ARG A 496 51.37 5.75 1.79
N ARG A 497 52.52 5.96 2.43
CA ARG A 497 53.74 6.43 1.74
C ARG A 497 54.26 5.36 0.79
N HIS A 498 54.30 4.12 1.27
CA HIS A 498 54.62 2.93 0.48
C HIS A 498 53.33 2.17 0.18
N LEU A 499 53.16 1.72 -1.07
CA LEU A 499 51.91 1.08 -1.53
C LEU A 499 51.65 -0.28 -0.85
N VAL A 500 52.66 -0.89 -0.25
CA VAL A 500 52.61 -2.18 0.48
C VAL A 500 52.96 -1.92 1.96
N PRO A 501 52.28 -2.55 2.94
CA PRO A 501 52.57 -2.36 4.36
C PRO A 501 53.95 -2.92 4.76
N GLU A 502 54.63 -2.20 5.66
CA GLU A 502 55.88 -2.65 6.30
C GLU A 502 55.55 -3.26 7.68
N TYR A 503 55.94 -4.52 7.91
CA TYR A 503 55.79 -5.15 9.23
C TYR A 503 57.08 -5.07 10.04
N MET A 504 56.96 -4.72 11.33
CA MET A 504 58.09 -4.59 12.25
C MET A 504 58.86 -5.92 12.46
N SER A 505 58.21 -7.05 12.22
CA SER A 505 58.79 -8.39 12.20
C SER A 505 59.89 -8.56 11.16
N ASP A 506 59.73 -7.89 10.01
CA ASP A 506 60.59 -8.04 8.84
C ASP A 506 61.93 -7.30 9.03
N ASN A 507 61.95 -6.30 9.93
CA ASN A 507 63.16 -5.55 10.29
C ASN A 507 63.95 -6.19 11.46
N LEU A 508 63.30 -7.01 12.30
CA LEU A 508 63.88 -7.57 13.54
C LEU A 508 64.64 -8.90 13.33
N GLN A 509 64.51 -9.55 12.16
CA GLN A 509 65.19 -10.82 11.85
C GLN A 509 66.56 -10.69 11.15
N THR A 510 67.11 -9.49 11.05
CA THR A 510 68.42 -9.24 10.42
C THR A 510 69.58 -9.66 11.34
N ARG A 511 69.83 -10.97 11.51
CA ARG A 511 71.07 -11.47 12.12
C ARG A 511 72.14 -11.70 11.05
N VAL A 512 73.23 -10.95 11.16
CA VAL A 512 74.45 -11.11 10.36
C VAL A 512 75.12 -12.45 10.71
N GLY A 513 75.10 -13.40 9.78
CA GLY A 513 75.83 -14.66 9.87
C GLY A 513 75.59 -15.57 8.67
N ASP A 514 76.63 -15.75 7.85
CA ASP A 514 76.79 -16.63 6.69
C ASP A 514 75.72 -17.72 6.46
N ALA A 515 74.61 -17.35 5.83
CA ALA A 515 73.79 -18.17 4.92
C ALA A 515 72.63 -17.31 4.37
N GLU A 516 72.68 -17.04 3.06
CA GLU A 516 71.61 -16.52 2.17
C GLU A 516 70.76 -15.31 2.62
N LEU A 517 71.13 -14.15 2.08
CA LEU A 517 70.35 -12.91 2.01
C LEU A 517 69.12 -13.09 1.08
N HIS A 518 67.96 -13.52 1.58
CA HIS A 518 66.76 -13.66 0.74
C HIS A 518 65.51 -12.90 1.24
N GLU A 519 65.46 -12.40 2.46
CA GLU A 519 64.27 -11.66 2.96
C GLU A 519 64.38 -10.14 2.79
N SER A 520 65.59 -9.57 2.79
CA SER A 520 65.81 -8.15 2.49
C SER A 520 65.45 -7.80 1.04
N GLU A 521 65.64 -8.71 0.09
CA GLU A 521 65.30 -8.52 -1.32
C GLU A 521 63.77 -8.41 -1.53
N VAL A 522 62.96 -9.16 -0.79
CA VAL A 522 61.49 -9.12 -0.92
C VAL A 522 60.92 -7.80 -0.38
N VAL A 523 61.50 -7.26 0.70
CA VAL A 523 61.12 -5.95 1.25
C VAL A 523 61.60 -4.81 0.34
N GLU A 524 62.84 -4.89 -0.16
CA GLU A 524 63.40 -3.92 -1.10
C GLU A 524 62.64 -3.92 -2.44
N GLU A 525 62.18 -5.09 -2.91
CA GLU A 525 61.33 -5.22 -4.09
C GLU A 525 59.95 -4.57 -3.89
N LYS A 526 59.37 -4.65 -2.68
CA LYS A 526 58.08 -4.02 -2.32
C LYS A 526 58.17 -2.49 -2.20
N ILE A 527 59.29 -1.97 -1.69
CA ILE A 527 59.57 -0.52 -1.62
C ILE A 527 59.82 0.03 -3.04
N SER A 528 60.49 -0.74 -3.90
CA SER A 528 60.88 -0.34 -5.26
C SER A 528 59.71 0.08 -6.17
N LEU A 529 58.47 -0.34 -5.88
CA LEU A 529 57.31 0.02 -6.69
C LEU A 529 56.94 1.50 -6.54
N SER A 530 57.03 2.04 -5.32
CA SER A 530 56.61 3.42 -5.04
C SER A 530 57.63 4.43 -5.59
N ASP A 531 58.92 4.09 -5.57
CA ASP A 531 60.02 4.93 -6.06
C ASP A 531 60.05 5.10 -7.59
N ARG A 532 59.25 4.33 -8.33
CA ARG A 532 59.17 4.39 -9.80
C ARG A 532 58.25 5.47 -10.33
N PHE A 533 57.48 6.10 -9.47
CA PHE A 533 56.75 7.30 -9.82
C PHE A 533 57.73 8.48 -9.80
N GLY A 534 58.09 8.98 -10.98
CA GLY A 534 59.05 10.08 -11.13
C GLY A 534 58.61 11.39 -10.48
N LEU A 535 57.31 11.54 -10.18
CA LEU A 535 56.78 12.64 -9.37
C LEU A 535 56.09 12.11 -8.11
N TRP A 536 56.59 12.52 -6.94
CA TRP A 536 56.08 12.05 -5.64
C TRP A 536 55.59 13.22 -4.79
N LEU A 537 54.29 13.30 -4.53
CA LEU A 537 53.66 14.44 -3.87
C LEU A 537 53.07 14.03 -2.52
N SER A 538 53.54 14.67 -1.44
CA SER A 538 53.09 14.40 -0.08
C SER A 538 51.96 15.34 0.35
N PHE A 539 50.94 14.77 0.99
CA PHE A 539 49.77 15.49 1.49
C PHE A 539 49.60 15.30 3.00
N TYR A 540 49.57 16.40 3.75
CA TYR A 540 49.52 16.38 5.21
C TYR A 540 48.12 16.72 5.76
N PRO A 541 47.77 16.24 6.97
CA PRO A 541 46.50 16.59 7.63
C PRO A 541 46.33 18.10 7.81
N PHE A 542 45.09 18.57 7.78
CA PHE A 542 44.81 19.99 7.92
C PHE A 542 45.04 20.47 9.36
N ARG A 543 45.63 21.66 9.48
CA ARG A 543 45.59 22.45 10.70
C ARG A 543 44.18 23.04 10.88
N GLN A 544 43.85 23.48 12.08
CA GLN A 544 42.49 23.95 12.40
C GLN A 544 42.04 25.15 11.57
N ASP A 545 42.93 26.11 11.37
CA ASP A 545 42.76 27.28 10.52
C ASP A 545 42.50 26.88 9.07
N ALA A 546 43.30 25.95 8.54
CA ALA A 546 43.12 25.43 7.18
C ALA A 546 41.76 24.73 7.00
N TYR A 547 41.35 23.93 8.00
CA TYR A 547 40.04 23.28 7.99
C TYR A 547 38.88 24.28 7.94
N LEU A 548 38.94 25.35 8.74
CA LEU A 548 37.89 26.37 8.79
C LEU A 548 37.79 27.21 7.51
N GLN A 549 38.92 27.48 6.85
CA GLN A 549 38.92 28.15 5.55
C GLN A 549 38.23 27.30 4.48
N VAL A 550 38.51 25.98 4.46
CA VAL A 550 37.88 25.04 3.54
C VAL A 550 36.38 24.88 3.84
N VAL A 551 35.96 24.87 5.12
CA VAL A 551 34.54 24.90 5.51
C VAL A 551 33.84 26.14 4.94
N SER A 552 34.43 27.31 5.13
CA SER A 552 33.86 28.59 4.67
C SER A 552 33.69 28.62 3.15
N LEU A 553 34.67 28.09 2.41
CA LEU A 553 34.61 27.95 0.96
C LEU A 553 33.45 27.03 0.53
N TRP A 554 33.32 25.85 1.13
CA TRP A 554 32.25 24.90 0.80
C TRP A 554 30.86 25.42 1.12
N VAL A 555 30.68 26.08 2.27
CA VAL A 555 29.40 26.67 2.67
C VAL A 555 29.00 27.76 1.68
N SER A 556 29.92 28.68 1.35
CA SER A 556 29.65 29.76 0.39
C SER A 556 29.28 29.21 -1.00
N ARG A 557 30.02 28.20 -1.47
CA ARG A 557 29.75 27.55 -2.76
C ARG A 557 28.40 26.86 -2.81
N LEU A 558 28.07 26.08 -1.78
CA LEU A 558 26.80 25.36 -1.71
C LEU A 558 25.62 26.32 -1.55
N ALA A 559 25.78 27.37 -0.75
CA ALA A 559 24.79 28.43 -0.61
C ALA A 559 24.50 29.13 -1.94
N GLN A 560 25.55 29.55 -2.67
CA GLN A 560 25.40 30.19 -3.98
C GLN A 560 24.76 29.25 -5.02
N ARG A 561 25.20 27.99 -5.10
CA ARG A 561 24.64 27.00 -6.02
C ARG A 561 23.14 26.75 -5.78
N HIS A 562 22.69 26.91 -4.54
CA HIS A 562 21.30 26.71 -4.15
C HIS A 562 20.50 28.01 -3.95
N GLY A 563 21.07 29.18 -4.25
CA GLY A 563 20.41 30.48 -4.13
C GLY A 563 20.01 30.84 -2.69
N ILE A 564 20.81 30.42 -1.71
CA ILE A 564 20.54 30.67 -0.29
C ILE A 564 21.43 31.82 0.19
N GLU A 565 20.81 32.91 0.63
CA GLU A 565 21.48 33.92 1.45
C GLU A 565 21.58 33.39 2.88
N LEU A 566 22.80 33.18 3.35
CA LEU A 566 23.07 32.79 4.73
C LEU A 566 23.44 34.04 5.53
N ASP A 567 22.53 34.53 6.37
CA ASP A 567 22.85 35.39 7.52
C ASP A 567 23.49 34.51 8.61
N ALA A 568 24.68 33.97 8.34
CA ALA A 568 25.39 33.15 9.30
C ALA A 568 26.25 34.04 10.20
N ASP A 569 26.03 33.95 11.52
CA ASP A 569 27.01 34.44 12.50
C ASP A 569 28.31 33.63 12.29
N ALA A 570 29.39 34.32 11.93
CA ALA A 570 30.67 33.69 11.62
C ALA A 570 31.23 32.90 12.82
N GLU A 571 30.90 33.31 14.05
CA GLU A 571 31.30 32.59 15.25
C GLU A 571 30.48 31.31 15.47
N GLU A 572 29.20 31.30 15.11
CA GLU A 572 28.35 30.11 15.19
C GLU A 572 28.81 29.04 14.20
N LEU A 573 29.05 29.43 12.94
CA LEU A 573 29.58 28.54 11.90
C LEU A 573 30.92 27.92 12.34
N ARG A 574 31.81 28.75 12.90
CA ARG A 574 33.12 28.31 13.41
C ARG A 574 32.96 27.31 14.55
N ALA A 575 32.13 27.60 15.54
CA ALA A 575 31.91 26.73 16.69
C ALA A 575 31.33 25.37 16.28
N GLU A 576 30.32 25.36 15.40
CA GLU A 576 29.68 24.12 14.94
C GLU A 576 30.60 23.29 14.04
N ALA A 577 31.38 23.93 13.17
CA ALA A 577 32.39 23.25 12.35
C ALA A 577 33.47 22.56 13.21
N LEU A 578 33.93 23.22 14.30
CA LEU A 578 34.91 22.64 15.20
C LEU A 578 34.31 21.48 16.02
N ARG A 579 33.07 21.59 16.47
CA ARG A 579 32.35 20.48 17.14
C ARG A 579 32.20 19.28 16.19
N TRP A 580 31.80 19.52 14.95
CA TRP A 580 31.68 18.49 13.92
C TRP A 580 32.99 17.76 13.65
N ALA A 581 34.10 18.50 13.55
CA ALA A 581 35.42 17.92 13.37
C ALA A 581 35.92 17.16 14.60
N LEU A 582 35.60 17.64 15.80
CA LEU A 582 35.96 16.99 17.07
C LEU A 582 35.23 15.65 17.21
N ALA A 583 33.92 15.63 16.97
CA ALA A 583 33.09 14.41 17.03
C ALA A 583 33.61 13.31 16.10
N ARG A 584 34.10 13.67 14.91
CA ARG A 584 34.67 12.72 13.93
C ARG A 584 36.15 12.42 14.13
N GLY A 585 36.82 13.11 15.06
CA GLY A 585 38.26 12.95 15.33
C GLY A 585 39.19 13.34 14.18
N VAL A 586 38.69 13.94 13.08
CA VAL A 586 39.49 14.24 11.87
C VAL A 586 39.18 15.61 11.27
N ARG A 587 40.24 16.31 10.84
CA ARG A 587 40.18 17.62 10.16
C ARG A 587 40.74 17.46 8.74
N ASN A 588 39.84 17.41 7.75
CA ASN A 588 40.21 17.29 6.34
C ASN A 588 39.10 17.90 5.46
N GLY A 589 39.37 18.04 4.16
CA GLY A 589 38.44 18.67 3.20
C GLY A 589 37.14 17.88 3.00
N ARG A 590 37.18 16.55 3.13
CA ARG A 590 35.97 15.70 3.05
C ARG A 590 35.03 15.95 4.24
N THR A 591 35.57 16.01 5.46
CA THR A 591 34.81 16.37 6.66
C THR A 591 34.25 17.80 6.57
N ALA A 592 35.01 18.74 6.00
CA ALA A 592 34.56 20.10 5.77
C ALA A 592 33.38 20.16 4.78
N GLN A 593 33.45 19.39 3.69
CA GLN A 593 32.36 19.27 2.72
C GLN A 593 31.10 18.67 3.35
N TYR A 594 31.24 17.63 4.17
CA TYR A 594 30.12 17.00 4.88
C TYR A 594 29.44 17.98 5.84
N PHE A 595 30.23 18.69 6.64
CA PHE A 595 29.72 19.74 7.50
C PHE A 595 28.99 20.83 6.69
N ALA A 596 29.57 21.30 5.59
CA ALA A 596 28.95 22.34 4.76
C ALA A 596 27.62 21.88 4.15
N ARG A 597 27.50 20.62 3.71
CA ARG A 597 26.23 20.04 3.25
C ARG A 597 25.18 20.01 4.36
N HIS A 598 25.57 19.56 5.56
CA HIS A 598 24.70 19.57 6.74
C HIS A 598 24.23 21.00 7.07
N TRP A 599 25.17 21.93 7.17
CA TRP A 599 24.90 23.34 7.52
C TRP A 599 23.95 24.01 6.52
N VAL A 600 24.23 23.92 5.23
CA VAL A 600 23.39 24.52 4.17
C VAL A 600 22.04 23.80 4.08
N GLY A 601 22.01 22.48 4.24
CA GLY A 601 20.79 21.67 4.25
C GLY A 601 19.84 22.04 5.40
N LYS A 602 20.36 22.13 6.62
CA LYS A 602 19.63 22.57 7.83
C LYS A 602 18.92 23.91 7.60
N HIS A 603 19.59 24.86 6.96
CA HIS A 603 19.00 26.17 6.66
C HIS A 603 17.99 26.14 5.50
N LYS A 604 18.17 25.26 4.49
CA LYS A 604 17.23 25.08 3.38
C LYS A 604 15.95 24.36 3.82
N VAL A 605 16.06 23.31 4.62
CA VAL A 605 14.90 22.54 5.14
C VAL A 605 14.04 23.43 6.02
N LYS A 606 14.63 24.26 6.89
CA LYS A 606 13.89 25.23 7.70
C LYS A 606 13.04 26.19 6.84
N ARG A 607 13.58 26.66 5.70
CA ARG A 607 12.88 27.55 4.76
C ARG A 607 11.86 26.82 3.89
N LEU A 608 12.14 25.59 3.45
CA LEU A 608 11.19 24.75 2.70
C LEU A 608 10.01 24.34 3.59
N VAL A 609 10.25 23.96 4.84
CA VAL A 609 9.20 23.68 5.82
C VAL A 609 8.33 24.92 6.05
N LEU A 610 8.91 26.12 6.15
CA LEU A 610 8.14 27.37 6.25
C LEU A 610 7.34 27.71 4.98
N ILE A 611 7.88 27.46 3.78
CA ILE A 611 7.19 27.70 2.51
C ILE A 611 6.09 26.65 2.26
N THR A 612 6.31 25.38 2.62
CA THR A 612 5.31 24.31 2.55
C THR A 612 4.20 24.53 3.59
N ILE A 613 4.54 25.01 4.79
CA ILE A 613 3.54 25.49 5.77
C ILE A 613 2.77 26.70 5.21
N ALA A 614 3.41 27.64 4.53
CA ALA A 614 2.74 28.79 3.91
C ALA A 614 1.85 28.42 2.69
N LEU A 615 2.23 27.40 1.91
CA LEU A 615 1.44 26.87 0.78
C LEU A 615 0.29 25.96 1.24
N LEU A 616 0.44 25.26 2.36
CA LEU A 616 -0.63 24.50 3.03
C LEU A 616 -1.60 25.42 3.80
N LEU A 617 -1.22 26.67 4.08
CA LEU A 617 -2.03 27.64 4.83
C LEU A 617 -2.78 28.67 3.95
N SER A 618 -2.82 28.50 2.64
CA SER A 618 -3.66 29.33 1.77
C SER A 618 -4.96 28.61 1.38
N PRO A 619 -6.08 28.84 2.09
CA PRO A 619 -7.37 28.41 1.61
C PRO A 619 -7.81 29.36 0.48
N LEU A 620 -7.85 28.88 -0.76
CA LEU A 620 -8.84 29.35 -1.72
C LEU A 620 -10.06 28.44 -1.56
N ALA A 621 -10.91 28.76 -0.60
CA ALA A 621 -12.20 28.09 -0.44
C ALA A 621 -13.27 29.15 -0.24
N THR A 622 -13.95 29.49 -1.33
CA THR A 622 -15.29 30.05 -1.28
C THR A 622 -16.24 28.90 -0.91
N ALA A 623 -17.07 29.10 0.11
CA ALA A 623 -17.97 28.07 0.65
C ALA A 623 -19.37 28.23 0.07
N ASP A 624 -20.12 27.12 -0.06
CA ASP A 624 -21.55 27.16 -0.35
C ASP A 624 -22.29 27.92 0.76
N VAL A 625 -23.41 28.56 0.40
CA VAL A 625 -24.16 29.42 1.30
C VAL A 625 -25.63 29.00 1.32
N VAL A 626 -26.17 28.86 2.53
CA VAL A 626 -27.61 28.72 2.79
C VAL A 626 -28.07 29.95 3.57
N LEU A 627 -28.97 30.74 2.99
CA LEU A 627 -29.63 31.87 3.66
C LEU A 627 -30.99 31.42 4.17
N LEU A 628 -31.26 31.64 5.46
CA LEU A 628 -32.54 31.33 6.09
C LEU A 628 -33.53 32.49 5.93
N LYS A 629 -34.83 32.18 5.99
CA LYS A 629 -35.90 33.21 5.97
C LYS A 629 -35.87 34.13 7.19
N SER A 630 -35.19 33.72 8.28
CA SER A 630 -34.89 34.59 9.42
C SER A 630 -33.89 35.71 9.10
N GLY A 631 -33.17 35.60 7.98
CA GLY A 631 -32.05 36.45 7.60
C GLY A 631 -30.68 35.90 8.03
N ASP A 632 -30.63 34.78 8.74
CA ASP A 632 -29.37 34.14 9.14
C ASP A 632 -28.70 33.47 7.95
N LYS A 633 -27.37 33.64 7.83
CA LYS A 633 -26.57 33.06 6.77
C LYS A 633 -25.65 31.98 7.32
N MET A 634 -25.75 30.78 6.77
CA MET A 634 -24.88 29.65 7.09
C MET A 634 -23.96 29.34 5.90
N SER A 635 -22.65 29.25 6.17
CA SER A 635 -21.64 28.86 5.18
C SER A 635 -21.11 27.45 5.46
N GLY A 636 -20.92 26.65 4.42
CA GLY A 636 -20.44 25.27 4.51
C GLY A 636 -20.34 24.60 3.14
N THR A 637 -20.44 23.28 3.08
CA THR A 637 -20.60 22.52 1.83
C THR A 637 -21.98 21.90 1.82
N VAL A 638 -22.80 22.22 0.81
CA VAL A 638 -24.09 21.57 0.63
C VAL A 638 -23.81 20.16 0.11
N ASP A 639 -24.19 19.15 0.88
CA ASP A 639 -23.96 17.75 0.52
C ASP A 639 -25.09 17.22 -0.38
N SER A 640 -26.32 17.41 0.08
CA SER A 640 -27.51 16.89 -0.60
C SER A 640 -28.77 17.67 -0.23
N VAL A 641 -29.77 17.58 -1.11
CA VAL A 641 -31.15 18.03 -0.85
C VAL A 641 -32.04 16.81 -0.96
N ALA A 642 -32.71 16.41 0.12
CA ALA A 642 -33.60 15.25 0.12
C ALA A 642 -34.56 15.27 1.32
N GLY A 643 -35.74 14.69 1.16
CA GLY A 643 -36.71 14.52 2.27
C GLY A 643 -37.13 15.84 2.91
N GLY A 644 -37.26 16.91 2.11
CA GLY A 644 -37.64 18.24 2.59
C GLY A 644 -36.53 19.02 3.31
N ASN A 645 -35.28 18.54 3.31
CA ASN A 645 -34.16 19.17 3.98
C ASN A 645 -32.96 19.39 3.04
N VAL A 646 -32.17 20.42 3.33
CA VAL A 646 -30.82 20.64 2.79
C VAL A 646 -29.82 20.23 3.86
N LEU A 647 -28.92 19.31 3.54
CA LEU A 647 -27.84 18.89 4.42
C LEU A 647 -26.60 19.75 4.16
N LEU A 648 -26.25 20.62 5.11
CA LEU A 648 -25.10 21.50 5.05
C LEU A 648 -24.01 21.00 6.00
N ILE A 649 -22.83 20.72 5.49
CA ILE A 649 -21.66 20.38 6.30
C ILE A 649 -20.90 21.67 6.61
N THR A 650 -20.90 22.08 7.87
CA THR A 650 -20.24 23.30 8.34
C THR A 650 -18.96 22.97 9.11
N GLU A 651 -17.96 23.85 9.04
CA GLU A 651 -16.71 23.68 9.80
C GLU A 651 -16.91 23.83 11.32
N TYR A 652 -17.97 24.51 11.74
CA TYR A 652 -18.20 24.88 13.14
C TYR A 652 -19.26 24.02 13.86
N ALA A 653 -20.28 23.52 13.15
CA ALA A 653 -21.37 22.72 13.74
C ALA A 653 -21.46 21.29 13.16
N GLY A 654 -20.60 20.93 12.20
CA GLY A 654 -20.68 19.64 11.51
C GLY A 654 -21.87 19.61 10.55
N ALA A 655 -22.47 18.42 10.36
CA ALA A 655 -23.62 18.24 9.47
C ALA A 655 -24.89 18.84 10.11
N VAL A 656 -25.46 19.85 9.47
CA VAL A 656 -26.69 20.54 9.87
C VAL A 656 -27.75 20.27 8.82
N ALA A 657 -28.83 19.59 9.22
CA ALA A 657 -30.01 19.42 8.37
C ALA A 657 -30.93 20.63 8.56
N ILE A 658 -31.20 21.35 7.47
CA ILE A 658 -32.02 22.56 7.47
C ILE A 658 -33.27 22.28 6.64
N ALA A 659 -34.44 22.47 7.22
CA ALA A 659 -35.69 22.26 6.51
C ALA A 659 -35.87 23.31 5.40
N ILE A 660 -36.30 22.87 4.20
CA ILE A 660 -36.41 23.73 3.00
C ILE A 660 -37.39 24.89 3.23
N ASP A 661 -38.41 24.69 4.06
CA ASP A 661 -39.37 25.73 4.44
C ASP A 661 -38.73 26.89 5.22
N ALA A 662 -37.63 26.65 5.93
CA ALA A 662 -36.85 27.65 6.65
C ALA A 662 -35.80 28.37 5.78
N ILE A 663 -35.55 27.88 4.56
CA ILE A 663 -34.52 28.39 3.65
C ILE A 663 -35.11 29.44 2.70
N ALA A 664 -34.41 30.56 2.56
CA ALA A 664 -34.70 31.59 1.58
C ALA A 664 -33.93 31.34 0.26
N GLU A 665 -32.62 31.09 0.36
CA GLU A 665 -31.73 30.94 -0.81
C GLU A 665 -30.64 29.90 -0.54
N VAL A 666 -30.26 29.16 -1.59
CA VAL A 666 -29.09 28.27 -1.61
C VAL A 666 -28.21 28.65 -2.78
N THR A 667 -26.93 28.87 -2.52
CA THR A 667 -25.91 29.11 -3.55
C THR A 667 -24.81 28.08 -3.41
N THR A 668 -24.48 27.39 -4.52
CA THR A 668 -23.47 26.34 -4.54
C THR A 668 -22.42 26.57 -5.61
N GLU A 669 -21.19 26.15 -5.36
CA GLU A 669 -20.12 26.13 -6.38
C GLU A 669 -20.14 24.86 -7.22
N GLY A 670 -20.43 23.72 -6.60
CA GLY A 670 -20.51 22.43 -7.29
C GLY A 670 -21.80 22.28 -8.10
N SER A 671 -21.73 21.54 -9.21
CA SER A 671 -22.91 21.12 -9.96
C SER A 671 -23.59 19.93 -9.28
N PHE A 672 -24.92 19.97 -9.22
CA PHE A 672 -25.76 18.92 -8.66
C PHE A 672 -26.60 18.27 -9.75
N ASP A 673 -26.78 16.96 -9.67
CA ASP A 673 -27.88 16.28 -10.35
C ASP A 673 -29.16 16.54 -9.55
N VAL A 674 -29.98 17.49 -10.03
CA VAL A 674 -31.19 17.96 -9.37
C VAL A 674 -32.42 17.34 -10.03
N PHE A 675 -33.22 16.66 -9.22
CA PHE A 675 -34.46 16.01 -9.61
C PHE A 675 -35.64 16.89 -9.20
N VAL A 676 -36.42 17.34 -10.18
CA VAL A 676 -37.66 18.13 -10.01
C VAL A 676 -38.78 17.32 -10.65
N GLY A 677 -39.63 16.70 -9.81
CA GLY A 677 -40.62 15.71 -10.28
C GLY A 677 -39.94 14.49 -10.94
N GLU A 678 -40.30 14.17 -12.19
CA GLU A 678 -39.71 13.08 -12.98
C GLU A 678 -38.51 13.51 -13.84
N SER A 679 -38.17 14.80 -13.85
CA SER A 679 -37.08 15.35 -14.68
C SER A 679 -35.80 15.53 -13.86
N SER A 680 -34.64 15.26 -14.47
CA SER A 680 -33.32 15.50 -13.88
C SER A 680 -32.57 16.57 -14.66
N VAL A 681 -31.99 17.54 -13.95
CA VAL A 681 -31.15 18.61 -14.51
C VAL A 681 -29.83 18.65 -13.75
N ASN A 682 -28.70 18.61 -14.47
CA ASN A 682 -27.37 18.82 -13.87
C ASN A 682 -27.04 20.31 -13.88
N GLY A 683 -26.86 20.95 -12.71
CA GLY A 683 -26.57 22.39 -12.63
C GLY A 683 -26.23 22.89 -11.23
N GLN A 684 -25.75 24.13 -11.14
CA GLN A 684 -25.42 24.81 -9.88
C GLN A 684 -26.64 25.55 -9.32
N PHE A 685 -26.86 25.51 -8.01
CA PHE A 685 -27.84 26.38 -7.35
C PHE A 685 -27.29 27.80 -7.28
N ALA A 686 -28.01 28.78 -7.82
CA ALA A 686 -27.65 30.19 -7.77
C ALA A 686 -28.89 31.06 -7.57
N VAL A 687 -28.67 32.35 -7.30
CA VAL A 687 -29.73 33.35 -7.20
C VAL A 687 -29.51 34.40 -8.28
N VAL A 688 -30.50 34.57 -9.16
CA VAL A 688 -30.50 35.59 -10.22
C VAL A 688 -31.77 36.42 -10.05
N ASP A 689 -31.62 37.75 -9.97
CA ASP A 689 -32.71 38.70 -9.75
C ASP A 689 -33.59 38.39 -8.52
N GLY A 690 -33.01 37.80 -7.47
CA GLY A 690 -33.70 37.44 -6.22
C GLY A 690 -34.56 36.17 -6.31
N ALA A 691 -34.47 35.42 -7.40
CA ALA A 691 -35.10 34.11 -7.55
C ALA A 691 -34.06 32.99 -7.52
N GLN A 692 -34.40 31.88 -6.85
CA GLN A 692 -33.61 30.67 -6.89
C GLN A 692 -33.66 30.08 -8.31
N VAL A 693 -32.48 29.81 -8.87
CA VAL A 693 -32.30 29.22 -10.20
C VAL A 693 -31.32 28.04 -10.16
N LEU A 694 -31.43 27.17 -11.14
CA LEU A 694 -30.37 26.23 -11.54
C LEU A 694 -29.66 26.74 -12.77
N VAL A 695 -28.35 26.84 -12.70
CA VAL A 695 -27.50 27.22 -13.85
C VAL A 695 -26.88 25.96 -14.43
N ALA A 696 -27.25 25.63 -15.67
CA ALA A 696 -26.75 24.49 -16.43
C ALA A 696 -26.32 24.97 -17.82
N ASP A 697 -25.10 24.65 -18.27
CA ASP A 697 -24.54 25.05 -19.57
C ASP A 697 -24.69 26.56 -19.90
N GLY A 698 -24.59 27.42 -18.88
CA GLY A 698 -24.71 28.87 -19.02
C GLY A 698 -26.14 29.39 -19.17
N GLN A 699 -27.16 28.53 -19.06
CA GLN A 699 -28.56 28.94 -19.01
C GLN A 699 -29.12 28.79 -17.58
N SER A 700 -29.82 29.83 -17.11
CA SER A 700 -30.50 29.82 -15.81
C SER A 700 -31.96 29.40 -15.97
N GLN A 701 -32.37 28.36 -15.26
CA GLN A 701 -33.76 27.92 -15.16
C GLN A 701 -34.28 28.16 -13.74
N PRO A 702 -35.44 28.83 -13.55
CA PRO A 702 -36.04 28.98 -12.23
C PRO A 702 -36.33 27.63 -11.58
N VAL A 703 -35.96 27.49 -10.31
CA VAL A 703 -36.30 26.32 -9.50
C VAL A 703 -36.78 26.75 -8.12
N ALA A 704 -37.94 26.30 -7.70
CA ALA A 704 -38.32 26.42 -6.30
C ALA A 704 -37.67 25.29 -5.52
N LEU A 705 -36.99 25.59 -4.40
CA LEU A 705 -36.36 24.56 -3.56
C LEU A 705 -37.38 23.53 -3.04
N SER A 706 -38.66 23.92 -2.89
CA SER A 706 -39.76 23.02 -2.53
C SER A 706 -40.05 21.95 -3.57
N ASP A 707 -39.72 22.23 -4.84
CA ASP A 707 -40.01 21.34 -5.97
C ASP A 707 -38.85 20.37 -6.23
N VAL A 708 -37.72 20.56 -5.54
CA VAL A 708 -36.55 19.68 -5.58
C VAL A 708 -36.82 18.44 -4.73
N THR A 709 -37.09 17.32 -5.39
CA THR A 709 -37.32 16.03 -4.73
C THR A 709 -36.00 15.44 -4.20
N ARG A 710 -34.93 15.59 -4.99
CA ARG A 710 -33.58 15.12 -4.64
C ARG A 710 -32.52 15.94 -5.38
N ALA A 711 -31.41 16.26 -4.73
CA ALA A 711 -30.21 16.78 -5.38
C ALA A 711 -28.95 16.15 -4.77
N GLY A 712 -27.97 15.78 -5.61
CA GLY A 712 -26.66 15.28 -5.16
C GLY A 712 -25.54 15.71 -6.11
N GLN A 713 -24.33 15.94 -5.60
CA GLN A 713 -23.19 16.41 -6.41
C GLN A 713 -22.67 15.33 -7.35
N ASN A 714 -22.33 15.74 -8.58
CA ASN A 714 -21.64 14.91 -9.56
C ASN A 714 -20.19 15.41 -9.68
N ASN A 715 -19.25 14.76 -8.98
CA ASN A 715 -17.90 15.31 -8.78
C ASN A 715 -16.91 14.86 -9.87
N LEU A 716 -16.63 15.76 -10.82
CA LEU A 716 -15.57 15.63 -11.84
C LEU A 716 -14.17 15.96 -11.28
N GLY A 717 -13.35 14.92 -11.11
CA GLY A 717 -11.91 14.88 -11.45
C GLY A 717 -10.88 15.67 -10.65
N ILE A 718 -10.95 17.00 -10.58
CA ILE A 718 -9.80 17.84 -10.14
C ILE A 718 -9.93 18.28 -8.67
N VAL A 719 -11.16 18.40 -8.15
CA VAL A 719 -11.43 18.74 -6.73
C VAL A 719 -11.19 17.54 -5.79
N ASN A 720 -11.13 16.31 -6.33
CA ASN A 720 -10.90 15.08 -5.56
C ASN A 720 -9.47 14.98 -4.99
N PHE A 721 -8.46 15.51 -5.68
CA PHE A 721 -7.06 15.41 -5.24
C PHE A 721 -6.82 16.04 -3.85
N ALA A 722 -7.37 17.23 -3.59
CA ALA A 722 -7.20 17.92 -2.32
C ALA A 722 -8.10 17.38 -1.20
N ARG A 723 -9.28 16.80 -1.54
CA ARG A 723 -10.21 16.23 -0.55
C ARG A 723 -9.82 14.83 -0.07
N GLU A 724 -9.10 14.07 -0.88
CA GLU A 724 -8.66 12.70 -0.58
C GLU A 724 -7.27 12.64 0.09
N TRP A 725 -6.51 13.74 0.02
CA TRP A 725 -5.24 13.88 0.72
C TRP A 725 -5.50 14.21 2.20
N LYS A 726 -5.04 13.33 3.08
CA LYS A 726 -5.06 13.54 4.53
C LYS A 726 -3.64 13.60 5.04
N SER A 727 -3.31 14.64 5.78
CA SER A 727 -1.98 14.76 6.40
C SER A 727 -2.10 15.03 7.89
N ARG A 728 -1.09 14.57 8.63
CA ARG A 728 -1.02 14.68 10.08
C ARG A 728 0.43 14.84 10.51
N ALA A 729 0.66 15.68 11.50
CA ALA A 729 1.93 15.76 12.20
C ALA A 729 1.71 15.68 13.72
N ASP A 730 2.41 14.76 14.37
CA ASP A 730 2.47 14.57 15.81
C ASP A 730 3.79 15.13 16.37
N LEU A 731 3.68 15.94 17.42
CA LEU A 731 4.79 16.32 18.28
C LEU A 731 4.64 15.56 19.60
N ALA A 732 5.62 14.73 19.93
CA ALA A 732 5.62 13.94 21.16
C ALA A 732 6.88 14.19 21.99
N ALA A 733 6.67 14.30 23.31
CA ALA A 733 7.73 14.22 24.31
C ALA A 733 7.65 12.84 24.96
N GLN A 734 8.76 12.12 24.96
CA GLN A 734 8.82 10.71 25.35
C GLN A 734 9.48 10.55 26.71
N VAL A 735 9.04 9.53 27.45
CA VAL A 735 9.74 9.01 28.63
C VAL A 735 10.08 7.55 28.33
N ALA A 736 11.36 7.26 28.10
CA ALA A 736 11.84 5.89 27.94
C ALA A 736 12.21 5.32 29.31
N ASN A 737 11.91 4.05 29.55
CA ASN A 737 12.24 3.39 30.81
C ASN A 737 13.52 2.57 30.61
N GLY A 738 14.66 3.14 31.02
CA GLY A 738 16.00 2.53 31.01
C GLY A 738 16.81 3.01 32.23
N ASN A 739 18.01 2.45 32.45
CA ASN A 739 18.85 2.67 33.65
C ASN A 739 19.35 4.11 33.89
N THR A 740 18.86 5.09 33.13
CA THR A 740 19.31 6.49 33.11
C THR A 740 18.13 7.41 32.79
N ASP A 741 18.09 8.61 33.39
CA ASP A 741 17.11 9.66 33.05
C ASP A 741 17.32 10.08 31.60
N THR A 742 16.38 9.72 30.73
CA THR A 742 16.43 9.96 29.28
C THR A 742 15.32 10.92 28.88
N GLN A 743 15.68 11.97 28.12
CA GLN A 743 14.73 12.90 27.50
C GLN A 743 14.74 12.66 26.00
N ASN A 744 13.56 12.44 25.42
CA ASN A 744 13.44 12.17 24.00
C ASN A 744 12.33 13.02 23.37
N TYR A 745 12.64 13.59 22.21
CA TYR A 745 11.73 14.40 21.40
C TYR A 745 11.57 13.73 20.04
N SER A 746 10.31 13.56 19.60
CA SER A 746 10.03 13.07 18.25
C SER A 746 9.01 13.92 17.52
N VAL A 747 9.22 13.97 16.20
CA VAL A 747 8.27 14.48 15.22
C VAL A 747 7.88 13.30 14.33
N LEU A 748 6.60 12.98 14.28
CA LEU A 748 6.04 11.98 13.37
C LEU A 748 5.10 12.68 12.40
N ALA A 749 5.39 12.60 11.11
CA ALA A 749 4.48 13.06 10.06
C ALA A 749 3.93 11.86 9.29
N GLU A 750 2.60 11.81 9.14
CA GLU A 750 1.90 10.80 8.35
C GLU A 750 1.09 11.50 7.27
N SER A 751 1.13 10.97 6.05
CA SER A 751 0.34 11.46 4.92
C SER A 751 -0.24 10.28 4.16
N SER A 752 -1.52 10.35 3.84
CA SER A 752 -2.19 9.39 2.98
C SER A 752 -2.95 10.06 1.86
N LEU A 753 -2.89 9.46 0.68
CA LEU A 753 -3.63 9.86 -0.50
C LEU A 753 -4.23 8.60 -1.11
N LYS A 754 -5.57 8.53 -1.15
CA LYS A 754 -6.29 7.39 -1.73
C LYS A 754 -7.09 7.87 -2.93
N GLN A 755 -6.75 7.36 -4.12
CA GLN A 755 -7.40 7.71 -5.38
C GLN A 755 -7.83 6.44 -6.10
N ASP A 756 -9.11 6.29 -6.41
CA ASP A 756 -9.67 5.14 -7.11
C ASP A 756 -9.21 3.79 -6.52
N ASN A 757 -8.31 3.10 -7.23
CA ASN A 757 -7.74 1.81 -6.87
C ASN A 757 -6.28 1.91 -6.40
N VAL A 758 -5.83 3.08 -5.96
CA VAL A 758 -4.47 3.34 -5.51
C VAL A 758 -4.48 4.04 -4.15
N GLU A 759 -3.58 3.65 -3.27
CA GLU A 759 -3.33 4.31 -1.99
C GLU A 759 -1.83 4.55 -1.82
N TYR A 760 -1.45 5.80 -1.55
CA TYR A 760 -0.11 6.20 -1.16
C TYR A 760 -0.12 6.50 0.35
N LEU A 761 0.85 5.94 1.06
CA LEU A 761 1.07 6.15 2.48
C LEU A 761 2.53 6.57 2.67
N LEU A 762 2.73 7.69 3.34
CA LEU A 762 4.04 8.23 3.71
C LEU A 762 4.07 8.38 5.22
N THR A 763 5.10 7.82 5.86
CA THR A 763 5.42 8.05 7.27
C THR A 763 6.85 8.57 7.37
N LEU A 764 7.04 9.64 8.15
CA LEU A 764 8.35 10.21 8.46
C LEU A 764 8.45 10.35 9.97
N LEU A 765 9.45 9.74 10.57
CA LEU A 765 9.79 9.87 11.99
C LEU A 765 11.19 10.45 12.12
N ILE A 766 11.28 11.52 12.89
CA ILE A 766 12.54 12.12 13.33
C ILE A 766 12.53 12.05 14.85
N SER A 767 13.50 11.37 15.46
CA SER A 767 13.58 11.20 16.91
C SER A 767 14.99 11.46 17.40
N ASN A 768 15.10 12.21 18.50
CA ASN A 768 16.36 12.49 19.15
C ASN A 768 16.26 12.17 20.65
N GLU A 769 17.23 11.40 21.17
CA GLU A 769 17.28 11.02 22.58
C GLU A 769 18.56 11.55 23.23
N GLU A 770 18.42 12.16 24.40
CA GLU A 770 19.52 12.59 25.26
C GLU A 770 19.44 11.87 26.61
N ALA A 771 20.54 11.25 27.00
CA ALA A 771 20.75 10.71 28.34
C ALA A 771 21.88 11.50 29.02
N GLU A 772 21.63 12.05 30.21
CA GLU A 772 22.64 12.81 30.97
C GLU A 772 23.33 13.94 30.17
N GLY A 773 22.63 14.54 29.19
CA GLY A 773 23.18 15.60 28.32
C GLY A 773 24.07 15.12 27.17
N ILE A 774 24.10 13.81 26.91
CA ILE A 774 24.76 13.20 25.74
C ILE A 774 23.67 12.62 24.84
N THR A 775 23.75 12.93 23.54
CA THR A 775 22.85 12.34 22.56
C THR A 775 23.12 10.84 22.41
N THR A 776 22.13 10.01 22.72
CA THR A 776 22.19 8.54 22.68
C THR A 776 21.46 7.94 21.48
N LYS A 777 20.68 8.74 20.75
CA LYS A 777 19.94 8.31 19.56
C LYS A 777 19.68 9.49 18.63
N GLU A 778 19.95 9.34 17.34
CA GLU A 778 19.59 10.31 16.31
C GLU A 778 18.96 9.56 15.14
N GLN A 779 17.63 9.37 15.19
CA GLN A 779 16.92 8.52 14.25
C GLN A 779 16.20 9.34 13.19
N LEU A 780 16.40 8.96 11.93
CA LEU A 780 15.56 9.33 10.78
C LEU A 780 14.99 8.06 10.17
N ASP A 781 13.66 8.01 10.06
CA ASP A 781 12.95 6.87 9.50
C ASP A 781 11.86 7.37 8.53
N LEU A 782 11.92 6.88 7.28
CA LEU A 782 11.04 7.27 6.19
C LEU A 782 10.47 6.02 5.54
N ASP A 783 9.17 5.81 5.69
CA ASP A 783 8.40 4.77 5.04
C ASP A 783 7.55 5.34 3.90
N LEU A 784 7.64 4.72 2.73
CA LEU A 784 6.76 4.93 1.59
C LEU A 784 6.10 3.59 1.23
N LEU A 785 4.78 3.55 1.33
CA LEU A 785 3.98 2.40 0.91
C LEU A 785 3.01 2.81 -0.19
N TYR A 786 3.14 2.16 -1.33
CA TYR A 786 2.24 2.24 -2.45
C TYR A 786 1.38 0.98 -2.48
N LYS A 787 0.05 1.13 -2.57
CA LYS A 787 -0.89 0.04 -2.78
C LYS A 787 -1.65 0.28 -4.06
N ARG A 788 -1.78 -0.76 -4.88
CA ARG A 788 -2.66 -0.80 -6.04
C ARG A 788 -3.66 -1.92 -5.87
N PHE A 789 -4.89 -1.54 -5.58
CA PHE A 789 -6.05 -2.42 -5.47
C PHE A 789 -6.33 -3.06 -6.84
N VAL A 790 -6.11 -4.37 -6.89
CA VAL A 790 -6.48 -5.22 -8.03
C VAL A 790 -7.96 -5.63 -7.91
N SER A 791 -8.49 -5.61 -6.69
CA SER A 791 -9.92 -5.72 -6.35
C SER A 791 -10.19 -4.91 -5.08
N GLU A 792 -11.43 -4.86 -4.61
CA GLU A 792 -11.80 -4.17 -3.36
C GLU A 792 -11.03 -4.67 -2.12
N LYS A 793 -10.53 -5.93 -2.15
CA LYS A 793 -9.80 -6.52 -1.02
C LYS A 793 -8.34 -6.82 -1.32
N TRP A 794 -8.01 -7.25 -2.52
CA TRP A 794 -6.62 -7.54 -2.89
C TRP A 794 -5.92 -6.32 -3.46
N TYR A 795 -4.75 -6.02 -2.92
CA TYR A 795 -3.86 -5.01 -3.47
C TYR A 795 -2.47 -5.58 -3.68
N ALA A 796 -1.81 -5.19 -4.77
CA ALA A 796 -0.37 -5.30 -4.89
C ALA A 796 0.25 -4.12 -4.17
N SER A 797 1.38 -4.31 -3.50
CA SER A 797 2.08 -3.23 -2.82
C SER A 797 3.54 -3.13 -3.20
N GLY A 798 4.06 -1.91 -3.14
CA GLY A 798 5.48 -1.60 -3.20
C GLY A 798 5.85 -0.80 -1.96
N ASN A 799 6.91 -1.22 -1.26
CA ASN A 799 7.40 -0.55 -0.07
C ASN A 799 8.84 -0.07 -0.28
N PHE A 800 9.12 1.14 0.19
CA PHE A 800 10.45 1.71 0.32
C PHE A 800 10.60 2.23 1.74
N GLU A 801 11.68 1.84 2.39
CA GLU A 801 12.03 2.28 3.74
C GLU A 801 13.46 2.81 3.72
N TYR A 802 13.67 3.96 4.34
CA TYR A 802 14.98 4.54 4.58
C TYR A 802 15.13 4.81 6.07
N PHE A 803 16.14 4.20 6.68
CA PHE A 803 16.39 4.29 8.11
C PHE A 803 17.85 4.66 8.37
N GLU A 804 18.07 5.59 9.31
CA GLU A 804 19.38 5.96 9.83
C GLU A 804 19.30 6.12 11.36
N ASP A 805 20.29 5.59 12.07
CA ASP A 805 20.56 5.85 13.48
C ASP A 805 22.08 5.69 13.73
N PRO A 806 22.90 6.68 13.34
CA PRO A 806 24.36 6.59 13.38
C PRO A 806 24.91 6.50 14.81
N ILE A 807 24.13 6.84 15.84
CA ILE A 807 24.55 6.71 17.25
C ILE A 807 24.38 5.27 17.74
N LYS A 808 23.44 4.51 17.17
CA LYS A 808 23.24 3.07 17.42
C LYS A 808 23.82 2.19 16.30
N ASP A 809 24.91 2.64 15.66
CA ASP A 809 25.68 1.95 14.63
C ASP A 809 24.92 1.61 13.33
N VAL A 810 23.78 2.25 13.03
CA VAL A 810 23.10 2.09 11.73
C VAL A 810 23.34 3.33 10.88
N ASP A 811 24.43 3.31 10.10
CA ASP A 811 24.80 4.43 9.22
C ASP A 811 23.75 4.65 8.14
N ARG A 812 23.21 3.56 7.56
CA ARG A 812 22.11 3.60 6.59
C ARG A 812 21.48 2.22 6.43
N ARG A 813 20.16 2.16 6.35
CA ARG A 813 19.42 1.01 5.84
C ARG A 813 18.41 1.45 4.80
N VAL A 814 18.38 0.75 3.68
CA VAL A 814 17.38 0.91 2.62
C VAL A 814 16.69 -0.43 2.41
N THR A 815 15.39 -0.48 2.63
CA THR A 815 14.56 -1.65 2.32
C THR A 815 13.70 -1.35 1.10
N LEU A 816 13.82 -2.18 0.07
CA LEU A 816 12.94 -2.15 -1.09
C LEU A 816 12.14 -3.44 -1.12
N GLY A 817 10.82 -3.36 -1.20
CA GLY A 817 9.98 -4.55 -1.23
C GLY A 817 8.79 -4.44 -2.14
N ALA A 818 8.26 -5.60 -2.48
CA ALA A 818 7.03 -5.77 -3.22
C ALA A 818 6.23 -6.90 -2.58
N GLY A 819 4.93 -6.69 -2.45
CA GLY A 819 4.05 -7.61 -1.75
C GLY A 819 2.66 -7.69 -2.33
N MET A 820 1.89 -8.59 -1.74
CA MET A 820 0.45 -8.65 -1.92
C MET A 820 -0.20 -8.51 -0.55
N GLY A 821 -1.16 -7.61 -0.47
CA GLY A 821 -1.94 -7.41 0.72
C GLY A 821 -3.42 -7.68 0.50
N TYR A 822 -4.07 -7.93 1.64
CA TYR A 822 -5.48 -8.20 1.75
C TYR A 822 -6.10 -7.21 2.74
N GLN A 823 -7.02 -6.38 2.25
CA GLN A 823 -7.88 -5.52 3.04
C GLN A 823 -9.05 -6.36 3.56
N PHE A 824 -9.01 -6.72 4.85
CA PHE A 824 -10.09 -7.50 5.47
C PHE A 824 -11.38 -6.68 5.54
N TRP A 825 -11.26 -5.41 5.93
CA TRP A 825 -12.34 -4.42 5.94
C TRP A 825 -11.76 -2.98 5.98
N ASP A 826 -12.48 -1.99 5.45
CA ASP A 826 -12.20 -0.55 5.52
C ASP A 826 -13.54 0.19 5.45
N ASN A 827 -13.99 0.78 6.55
CA ASN A 827 -15.32 1.42 6.65
C ASN A 827 -15.35 2.55 7.70
N SER A 828 -16.55 3.10 7.97
CA SER A 828 -16.75 4.18 8.93
C SER A 828 -16.34 3.84 10.37
N PHE A 829 -16.23 2.56 10.71
CA PHE A 829 -15.80 2.08 12.03
C PHE A 829 -14.31 1.77 12.12
N GLY A 830 -13.53 1.86 11.04
CA GLY A 830 -12.09 1.57 11.03
C GLY A 830 -11.61 0.77 9.82
N ALA A 831 -10.48 0.07 9.94
CA ALA A 831 -9.98 -0.85 8.91
C ALA A 831 -9.06 -1.93 9.49
N LEU A 832 -8.89 -3.02 8.75
CA LEU A 832 -7.86 -4.03 8.98
C LEU A 832 -7.29 -4.50 7.65
N SER A 833 -5.97 -4.52 7.53
CA SER A 833 -5.26 -5.09 6.38
C SER A 833 -4.03 -5.87 6.82
N SER A 834 -3.65 -6.87 6.04
CA SER A 834 -2.39 -7.58 6.18
C SER A 834 -1.68 -7.63 4.84
N GLU A 835 -0.35 -7.62 4.85
CA GLU A 835 0.50 -7.71 3.68
C GLU A 835 1.53 -8.81 3.86
N LEU A 836 1.82 -9.55 2.79
CA LEU A 836 2.98 -10.43 2.72
C LEU A 836 3.79 -10.06 1.48
N GLY A 837 5.11 -9.90 1.63
CA GLY A 837 5.98 -9.47 0.56
C GLY A 837 7.39 -10.01 0.66
N VAL A 838 8.11 -9.86 -0.45
CA VAL A 838 9.56 -10.05 -0.51
C VAL A 838 10.22 -8.69 -0.43
N SER A 839 11.36 -8.62 0.23
CA SER A 839 12.11 -7.38 0.40
C SER A 839 13.60 -7.63 0.17
N TYR A 840 14.29 -6.57 -0.21
CA TYR A 840 15.73 -6.51 -0.37
C TYR A 840 16.22 -5.42 0.56
N VAL A 841 17.06 -5.81 1.52
CA VAL A 841 17.62 -4.94 2.55
C VAL A 841 19.07 -4.67 2.20
N ASN A 842 19.38 -3.42 1.90
CA ASN A 842 20.75 -2.92 1.80
C ASN A 842 21.07 -2.16 3.08
N GLU A 843 22.10 -2.57 3.79
CA GLU A 843 22.44 -1.99 5.09
C GLU A 843 23.93 -1.66 5.16
N ASP A 844 24.27 -0.52 5.75
CA ASP A 844 25.61 -0.08 6.09
C ASP A 844 25.67 0.14 7.61
N ILE A 845 26.51 -0.65 8.29
CA ILE A 845 26.68 -0.65 9.75
C ILE A 845 28.16 -0.56 10.03
N GLY A 846 28.62 0.53 10.67
CA GLY A 846 30.03 0.67 11.05
C GLY A 846 30.99 0.61 9.87
N GLY A 847 30.52 0.95 8.66
CA GLY A 847 31.26 0.88 7.40
C GLY A 847 31.27 -0.48 6.70
N GLU A 848 30.52 -1.47 7.20
CA GLU A 848 30.31 -2.75 6.50
C GLU A 848 28.95 -2.76 5.79
N THR A 849 28.98 -2.98 4.47
CA THR A 849 27.76 -3.08 3.66
C THR A 849 27.30 -4.53 3.54
N SER A 850 26.04 -4.80 3.89
CA SER A 850 25.38 -6.08 3.69
C SER A 850 24.15 -5.96 2.78
N ASN A 851 23.84 -7.05 2.07
CA ASN A 851 22.73 -7.13 1.14
C ASN A 851 21.97 -8.42 1.38
N ASN A 852 20.75 -8.31 1.89
CA ASN A 852 20.00 -9.47 2.33
C ASN A 852 18.60 -9.51 1.70
N PRO A 853 18.23 -10.63 1.05
CA PRO A 853 16.83 -10.88 0.76
C PRO A 853 16.08 -11.12 2.07
N ALA A 854 14.83 -10.68 2.14
CA ALA A 854 13.99 -10.79 3.31
C ALA A 854 12.54 -11.10 2.94
N LEU A 855 11.80 -11.69 3.88
CA LEU A 855 10.35 -11.81 3.81
C LEU A 855 9.74 -10.80 4.78
N ARG A 856 8.79 -10.01 4.29
CA ARG A 856 8.06 -9.02 5.07
C ARG A 856 6.64 -9.48 5.28
N TRP A 857 6.17 -9.43 6.51
CA TRP A 857 4.76 -9.50 6.85
C TRP A 857 4.34 -8.22 7.56
N GLY A 858 3.24 -7.61 7.12
CA GLY A 858 2.68 -6.39 7.70
C GLY A 858 1.23 -6.60 8.14
N LEU A 859 0.83 -5.88 9.19
CA LEU A 859 -0.53 -5.82 9.70
C LEU A 859 -0.85 -4.36 10.08
N ASP A 860 -1.98 -3.84 9.61
CA ASP A 860 -2.48 -2.50 9.97
C ASP A 860 -3.93 -2.61 10.40
N TYR A 861 -4.23 -2.16 11.61
CA TYR A 861 -5.55 -2.19 12.23
C TYR A 861 -5.87 -0.81 12.81
N LYS A 862 -7.08 -0.33 12.55
CA LYS A 862 -7.65 0.88 13.17
C LYS A 862 -9.12 0.67 13.50
N LYS A 863 -9.58 1.23 14.60
CA LYS A 863 -10.97 1.18 15.06
C LYS A 863 -11.39 2.53 15.62
N TYR A 864 -12.50 3.06 15.13
CA TYR A 864 -13.09 4.31 15.60
C TYR A 864 -14.19 4.06 16.63
N PHE A 865 -14.29 4.96 17.62
CA PHE A 865 -15.29 4.99 18.68
C PHE A 865 -15.82 6.42 18.86
N PHE A 866 -16.99 6.58 19.49
CA PHE A 866 -17.60 7.87 19.83
C PHE A 866 -17.66 8.85 18.64
N ASP A 867 -18.30 8.45 17.54
CA ASP A 867 -18.37 9.25 16.30
C ASP A 867 -17.00 9.69 15.77
N LYS A 868 -16.02 8.77 15.81
CA LYS A 868 -14.62 8.98 15.44
C LYS A 868 -13.86 9.98 16.30
N ARG A 869 -14.39 10.37 17.48
CA ARG A 869 -13.62 11.13 18.46
C ARG A 869 -12.48 10.34 19.07
N MET A 870 -12.58 9.01 19.09
CA MET A 870 -11.48 8.16 19.56
C MET A 870 -11.12 7.13 18.49
N GLU A 871 -9.82 6.94 18.26
CA GLU A 871 -9.27 5.95 17.34
C GLU A 871 -8.30 5.06 18.12
N ALA A 872 -8.52 3.75 18.14
CA ALA A 872 -7.51 2.78 18.55
C ALA A 872 -6.84 2.21 17.31
N PHE A 873 -5.51 2.13 17.31
CA PHE A 873 -4.75 1.64 16.17
C PHE A 873 -3.64 0.67 16.61
N HIS A 874 -3.28 -0.22 15.69
CA HIS A 874 -2.16 -1.14 15.82
C HIS A 874 -1.53 -1.36 14.45
N ARG A 875 -0.24 -1.08 14.31
CA ARG A 875 0.56 -1.36 13.12
C ARG A 875 1.70 -2.29 13.52
N GLN A 876 1.95 -3.32 12.72
CA GLN A 876 3.03 -4.26 12.97
C GLN A 876 3.70 -4.65 11.65
N SER A 877 5.01 -4.74 11.66
CA SER A 877 5.81 -5.35 10.61
C SER A 877 6.76 -6.39 11.19
N VAL A 878 6.96 -7.46 10.44
CA VAL A 878 7.92 -8.52 10.73
C VAL A 878 8.76 -8.71 9.49
N LEU A 879 10.08 -8.57 9.62
CA LEU A 879 11.07 -8.76 8.58
C LEU A 879 11.93 -9.97 8.93
N PHE A 880 11.78 -11.04 8.16
CA PHE A 880 12.55 -12.27 8.30
C PHE A 880 13.75 -12.23 7.35
N ILE A 881 14.96 -12.21 7.88
CA ILE A 881 16.19 -12.12 7.10
C ILE A 881 17.00 -13.44 7.29
N PRO A 882 16.97 -14.38 6.31
CA PRO A 882 17.48 -15.74 6.50
C PRO A 882 18.99 -15.84 6.81
N ASP A 883 19.79 -14.96 6.20
CA ASP A 883 21.27 -15.03 6.21
C ASP A 883 21.94 -13.85 6.94
N SER A 884 21.19 -13.05 7.70
CA SER A 884 21.79 -11.93 8.44
C SER A 884 22.24 -12.28 9.85
N ASP A 885 23.22 -11.52 10.33
CA ASP A 885 23.62 -11.48 11.73
C ASP A 885 22.53 -10.92 12.64
N ARG A 886 21.41 -10.37 12.11
CA ARG A 886 20.27 -9.82 12.88
C ARG A 886 19.07 -10.77 13.07
N GLY A 887 18.88 -11.73 12.17
CA GLY A 887 17.76 -12.67 12.19
C GLY A 887 16.40 -12.01 11.86
N GLU A 888 15.41 -12.16 12.74
CA GLU A 888 14.09 -11.52 12.62
C GLU A 888 14.09 -10.13 13.27
N VAL A 889 13.51 -9.16 12.56
CA VAL A 889 13.23 -7.79 13.03
C VAL A 889 11.72 -7.60 13.11
N ILE A 890 11.22 -7.18 14.27
CA ILE A 890 9.80 -6.93 14.52
C ILE A 890 9.66 -5.47 14.96
N ALA A 891 8.82 -4.71 14.26
CA ALA A 891 8.41 -3.38 14.69
C ALA A 891 6.90 -3.38 14.93
N SER A 892 6.46 -2.85 16.06
CA SER A 892 5.05 -2.76 16.41
C SER A 892 4.74 -1.41 17.05
N SER A 893 3.65 -0.80 16.64
CA SER A 893 3.16 0.47 17.15
C SER A 893 1.69 0.34 17.51
N THR A 894 1.35 0.54 18.78
CA THR A 894 -0.02 0.40 19.29
C THR A 894 -0.42 1.64 20.04
N GLY A 895 -1.57 2.23 19.74
CA GLY A 895 -1.96 3.46 20.41
C GLY A 895 -3.44 3.80 20.34
N VAL A 896 -3.77 4.90 21.01
CA VAL A 896 -5.07 5.54 21.01
C VAL A 896 -4.89 7.03 20.70
N ARG A 897 -5.78 7.56 19.87
CA ARG A 897 -5.89 8.98 19.55
C ARG A 897 -7.25 9.49 20.00
N TYR A 898 -7.29 10.67 20.59
CA TYR A 898 -8.51 11.33 21.04
C TYR A 898 -8.62 12.72 20.43
N ALA A 899 -9.59 12.91 19.54
CA ALA A 899 -9.86 14.18 18.88
C ALA A 899 -10.34 15.22 19.90
N LEU A 900 -9.51 16.24 20.14
CA LEU A 900 -9.87 17.41 20.93
C LEU A 900 -10.77 18.35 20.12
N ASN A 901 -10.53 18.43 18.81
CA ASN A 901 -11.40 19.06 17.82
C ASN A 901 -11.16 18.45 16.42
N THR A 902 -11.65 19.09 15.36
CA THR A 902 -11.52 18.61 13.97
C THR A 902 -10.07 18.58 13.46
N ARG A 903 -9.19 19.40 14.02
CA ARG A 903 -7.78 19.55 13.61
C ARG A 903 -6.76 19.06 14.62
N ILE A 904 -7.11 18.91 15.89
CA ILE A 904 -6.16 18.60 16.96
C ILE A 904 -6.63 17.35 17.71
N ASP A 905 -5.71 16.43 17.96
CA ASP A 905 -5.94 15.25 18.79
C ASP A 905 -4.79 14.97 19.75
N ALA A 906 -5.10 14.32 20.87
CA ALA A 906 -4.12 13.84 21.82
C ALA A 906 -3.82 12.37 21.53
N THR A 907 -2.54 11.99 21.55
CA THR A 907 -2.06 10.65 21.20
C THR A 907 -1.36 10.02 22.39
N ALA A 908 -1.68 8.75 22.66
CA ALA A 908 -0.90 7.88 23.53
C ALA A 908 -0.55 6.61 22.75
N ARG A 909 0.74 6.28 22.63
CA ARG A 909 1.23 5.20 21.76
C ARG A 909 2.42 4.49 22.39
N VAL A 910 2.49 3.18 22.21
CA VAL A 910 3.62 2.33 22.60
C VAL A 910 4.24 1.75 21.35
N ASP A 911 5.54 1.98 21.17
CA ASP A 911 6.33 1.38 20.10
C ASP A 911 7.24 0.29 20.67
N VAL A 912 7.31 -0.85 19.99
CA VAL A 912 8.12 -2.01 20.37
C VAL A 912 8.95 -2.43 19.16
N ASN A 913 10.27 -2.33 19.29
CA ASN A 913 11.22 -2.80 18.30
C ASN A 913 11.97 -4.00 18.88
N HIS A 914 11.93 -5.15 18.21
CA HIS A 914 12.60 -6.37 18.63
C HIS A 914 13.51 -6.90 17.53
N GLU A 915 14.78 -7.13 17.86
CA GLU A 915 15.75 -7.77 16.99
C GLU A 915 16.25 -9.06 17.66
N THR A 916 16.17 -10.18 16.94
CA THR A 916 16.55 -11.48 17.53
C THR A 916 18.05 -11.60 17.82
N LYS A 917 18.88 -10.92 17.04
CA LYS A 917 20.33 -10.81 17.18
C LYS A 917 20.80 -9.33 17.01
N PRO A 918 20.64 -8.48 18.04
CA PRO A 918 21.06 -7.09 17.92
C PRO A 918 22.60 -6.97 17.84
N ALA A 919 23.10 -5.82 17.39
CA ALA A 919 24.53 -5.51 17.43
C ALA A 919 25.12 -5.66 18.85
N SER A 920 26.42 -5.98 18.93
CA SER A 920 27.10 -6.28 20.21
C SER A 920 27.00 -5.10 21.18
N GLY A 921 26.32 -5.29 22.31
CA GLY A 921 26.10 -4.26 23.34
C GLY A 921 24.66 -3.75 23.45
N ASN A 922 23.78 -4.07 22.50
CA ASN A 922 22.39 -3.60 22.47
C ASN A 922 21.38 -4.60 23.06
N SER A 923 20.28 -4.08 23.63
CA SER A 923 19.12 -4.87 24.06
C SER A 923 18.39 -5.49 22.86
N LYS A 924 17.85 -6.69 23.04
CA LYS A 924 17.01 -7.35 22.02
C LYS A 924 15.68 -6.66 21.77
N THR A 925 15.18 -5.92 22.75
CA THR A 925 13.89 -5.24 22.68
C THR A 925 14.03 -3.82 23.19
N ASP A 926 13.54 -2.88 22.40
CA ASP A 926 13.35 -1.49 22.77
C ASP A 926 11.85 -1.20 22.88
N VAL A 927 11.42 -0.53 23.94
CA VAL A 927 10.01 -0.20 24.21
C VAL A 927 9.90 1.28 24.55
N ILE A 928 9.14 2.00 23.74
CA ILE A 928 9.04 3.46 23.79
C ILE A 928 7.60 3.86 24.08
N TYR A 929 7.39 4.70 25.09
CA TYR A 929 6.09 5.27 25.42
C TYR A 929 6.01 6.72 24.92
N ASN A 930 5.03 6.99 24.06
CA ASN A 930 4.81 8.29 23.45
C ASN A 930 3.51 8.88 23.96
N VAL A 931 3.56 10.14 24.41
CA VAL A 931 2.39 10.98 24.63
C VAL A 931 2.62 12.28 23.88
N GLY A 932 1.66 12.67 23.05
CA GLY A 932 1.83 13.81 22.14
C GLY A 932 0.53 14.45 21.70
N VAL A 933 0.67 15.53 20.95
CA VAL A 933 -0.44 16.24 20.31
C VAL A 933 -0.22 16.19 18.80
N GLY A 934 -1.25 15.73 18.10
CA GLY A 934 -1.32 15.66 16.65
C GLY A 934 -2.13 16.82 16.07
N VAL A 935 -1.68 17.35 14.94
CA VAL A 935 -2.42 18.30 14.11
C VAL A 935 -2.73 17.65 12.76
N LYS A 936 -4.00 17.70 12.36
CA LYS A 936 -4.53 17.23 11.07
C LYS A 936 -4.66 18.41 10.11
N PHE A 937 -4.25 18.19 8.87
CA PHE A 937 -4.27 19.14 7.77
C PHE A 937 -5.10 18.60 6.62
#